data_AF-A0A1H7LR02-F1
#
_entry.id   AF-A0A1H7LR02-F1
#
_cell.length_a   1.000
_cell.length_b   1.000
_cell.length_c   1.000
_cell.angle_alpha   90.00
_cell.angle_beta   90.00
_cell.angle_gamma   90.00
#
_symmetry.space_group_name_H-M   'P 1'
#
loop_
_entity.id
_entity.type
_entity.pdbx_description
1 polymer ?
#
loop_
_entity_poly.entity_id
_entity_poly.type
_entity_poly.pdbx_seq_one_letter_code
_entity_poly.pdbx_strand_id
1 'polypeptide(L)'
;MRIKKSFLGFLFSLALVLGLIPGMSLTAYADDDYPTLWVNNVQVTSANAANITGEATPTISYDVASNTLTLNNAIITSGYHFQDNWGKAGIYYHKNNNNALNIVLSGNNIISGDDIGFGMCGSYDYHGKFNFSGNGTLTTQGTSSGIYMRGGGVQIDSGTINALGDSSSGINAKFEVVINGGTVEAKGAKQGIDAGYGVSIKGGDVTAIAEDDSNPDAAAISGYNGKHSFTGGNVTVKGGKYGIKMGGSYDIEIGSNITSVTITGTTRAIYTNQKVINSVAGKGWSTVEGTGDGTEIPINTSGGSLGSYKKLLFPYKKPAATVTTAPTAKKLTHTGAAQELVTAGEASGGTMQYALGKDATTAPTNGWSTSTPKGTDAGTYYVWYKVVGDDSHKDSDLSCVEVQIKEKKDDSTIETKVEKKDDTPEVKVEGLDSELAEGVMTDEEKAKVNSGDNVSLTLQMTNIDSSVPEEEKNLTDNALKNENKNSKVGMFFDISLWIKVGQGEARQVTETGKKVIKVTLQVPDNLKAPAGVKRNFYVIHIHNKAAKVIAKTTSMSIPLSLDGFSTFALAYADEADTEAGNIFFSGVKITQKDGKIAVSWDKTKGVANYEVYATYCGNSYSKKATATTKKNTITLKKINNKKINFKKNFKLYVVAYDSDGNQVGKTVSAHFAGKDNKKYKNIKTLKLSTKTITVAVGKTSKIKASTTLEKGKKKELSDSHAAKFRYKSTNKSIATVDKNGKVTGVSAGNCAVYVYSRNGLAKKVTVTVK
;
A
#
# COMPACT_ATOMS: atom_id res chain seq x y z
N MET A 1 -75.32 -64.34 53.75
CA MET A 1 -74.29 -65.03 54.55
C MET A 1 -72.93 -64.85 53.88
N ARG A 2 -72.05 -64.06 54.55
CA ARG A 2 -70.57 -63.98 54.52
C ARG A 2 -69.82 -64.25 53.19
N ILE A 3 -69.21 -63.29 52.49
CA ILE A 3 -68.00 -62.46 52.79
C ILE A 3 -66.65 -63.20 52.60
N LYS A 4 -65.86 -62.75 51.59
CA LYS A 4 -64.40 -62.39 51.53
C LYS A 4 -63.79 -62.80 50.17
N LYS A 5 -63.48 -61.88 49.26
CA LYS A 5 -62.27 -61.02 49.16
C LYS A 5 -60.94 -61.78 49.01
N SER A 6 -60.48 -61.92 47.76
CA SER A 6 -59.10 -61.73 47.32
C SER A 6 -59.15 -61.40 45.82
N PHE A 7 -59.35 -60.12 45.48
CA PHE A 7 -58.30 -59.22 44.97
C PHE A 7 -57.74 -59.69 43.60
N LEU A 8 -58.29 -59.17 42.51
CA LEU A 8 -57.78 -57.96 41.85
C LEU A 8 -56.36 -58.20 41.28
N GLY A 9 -56.26 -59.03 40.25
CA GLY A 9 -54.97 -59.37 39.62
C GLY A 9 -55.02 -59.88 38.19
N PHE A 10 -56.14 -59.70 37.46
CA PHE A 10 -56.23 -60.21 36.08
C PHE A 10 -57.01 -59.33 35.07
N LEU A 11 -57.36 -58.10 35.44
CA LEU A 11 -57.97 -57.13 34.51
C LEU A 11 -57.18 -55.82 34.38
N PHE A 12 -55.86 -55.90 34.61
CA PHE A 12 -54.90 -54.81 34.39
C PHE A 12 -53.58 -55.31 33.78
N SER A 13 -53.62 -56.35 32.93
CA SER A 13 -52.46 -56.83 32.16
C SER A 13 -52.62 -56.70 30.65
N LEU A 14 -53.71 -56.10 30.16
CA LEU A 14 -53.97 -55.89 28.72
C LEU A 14 -53.81 -54.43 28.25
N ALA A 15 -53.30 -53.53 29.12
CA ALA A 15 -53.06 -52.13 28.78
C ALA A 15 -51.68 -51.59 29.22
N LEU A 16 -50.73 -52.48 29.54
CA LEU A 16 -49.36 -52.09 29.92
C LEU A 16 -48.27 -53.06 29.43
N VAL A 17 -48.51 -53.74 28.31
CA VAL A 17 -47.49 -54.46 27.51
C VAL A 17 -47.69 -54.14 26.02
N LEU A 18 -47.84 -52.85 25.70
CA LEU A 18 -47.84 -52.31 24.32
C LEU A 18 -47.04 -51.00 24.23
N GLY A 19 -46.10 -50.79 25.14
CA GLY A 19 -45.13 -49.69 25.07
C GLY A 19 -43.81 -50.17 25.64
N LEU A 20 -42.74 -50.01 24.86
CA LEU A 20 -41.36 -50.48 25.08
C LEU A 20 -41.06 -51.88 24.51
N ILE A 21 -40.87 -51.93 23.19
CA ILE A 21 -39.64 -52.34 22.49
C ILE A 21 -39.90 -52.05 21.00
N PRO A 22 -39.18 -51.13 20.33
CA PRO A 22 -39.13 -51.14 18.88
C PRO A 22 -38.50 -52.45 18.44
N GLY A 23 -39.24 -53.24 17.67
CA GLY A 23 -38.74 -54.45 17.03
C GLY A 23 -37.51 -54.15 16.19
N MET A 24 -36.34 -54.58 16.68
CA MET A 24 -35.22 -54.89 15.81
C MET A 24 -35.58 -56.18 15.08
N SER A 25 -36.15 -56.07 13.88
CA SER A 25 -36.05 -57.14 12.91
C SER A 25 -34.58 -57.21 12.48
N LEU A 26 -33.81 -58.08 13.12
CA LEU A 26 -32.53 -58.56 12.60
C LEU A 26 -32.82 -59.50 11.41
N THR A 27 -33.21 -58.91 10.28
CA THR A 27 -32.86 -59.50 8.99
C THR A 27 -31.42 -59.07 8.71
N ALA A 28 -30.48 -59.94 9.06
CA ALA A 28 -29.16 -59.92 8.45
C ALA A 28 -29.35 -60.22 6.96
N TYR A 29 -29.61 -59.18 6.17
CA TYR A 29 -29.27 -59.23 4.75
C TYR A 29 -27.75 -59.28 4.71
N ALA A 30 -27.20 -60.34 4.11
CA ALA A 30 -25.85 -60.27 3.58
C ALA A 30 -25.87 -59.14 2.55
N ASP A 31 -25.33 -57.99 2.93
CA ASP A 31 -25.20 -56.83 2.07
C ASP A 31 -23.95 -57.05 1.23
N ASP A 32 -24.04 -57.98 0.27
CA ASP A 32 -22.91 -58.50 -0.53
C ASP A 32 -22.17 -57.39 -1.32
N ASP A 33 -22.75 -56.19 -1.42
CA ASP A 33 -22.19 -55.04 -2.15
C ASP A 33 -21.33 -54.10 -1.28
N TYR A 34 -21.42 -54.16 0.06
CA TYR A 34 -20.67 -53.28 0.96
C TYR A 34 -19.28 -53.83 1.30
N PRO A 35 -18.21 -53.00 1.21
CA PRO A 35 -16.88 -53.44 1.61
C PRO A 35 -16.78 -53.65 3.12
N THR A 36 -15.74 -54.35 3.57
CA THR A 36 -15.32 -54.33 4.97
C THR A 36 -14.68 -52.97 5.28
N LEU A 37 -15.51 -51.95 5.42
CA LEU A 37 -15.14 -50.59 5.80
C LEU A 37 -15.60 -50.32 7.24
N TRP A 38 -14.68 -49.86 8.06
CA TRP A 38 -14.91 -49.48 9.45
C TRP A 38 -14.42 -48.06 9.66
N VAL A 39 -15.24 -47.24 10.31
CA VAL A 39 -14.91 -45.86 10.67
C VAL A 39 -15.25 -45.66 12.13
N ASN A 40 -14.27 -45.24 12.93
CA ASN A 40 -14.46 -45.02 14.37
C ASN A 40 -15.08 -46.24 15.09
N ASN A 41 -14.58 -47.43 14.77
CA ASN A 41 -15.08 -48.74 15.25
C ASN A 41 -16.54 -49.08 14.86
N VAL A 42 -17.14 -48.36 13.90
CA VAL A 42 -18.46 -48.67 13.34
C VAL A 42 -18.31 -49.27 11.95
N GLN A 43 -18.88 -50.46 11.72
CA GLN A 43 -18.94 -51.07 10.40
C GLN A 43 -19.92 -50.31 9.51
N VAL A 44 -19.51 -50.01 8.27
CA VAL A 44 -20.37 -49.38 7.27
C VAL A 44 -21.26 -50.43 6.62
N THR A 45 -22.56 -50.12 6.53
CA THR A 45 -23.63 -50.95 5.98
C THR A 45 -24.59 -50.06 5.18
N SER A 46 -25.48 -50.62 4.37
CA SER A 46 -26.55 -49.85 3.71
C SER A 46 -27.39 -49.01 4.66
N ALA A 47 -27.58 -49.45 5.92
CA ALA A 47 -28.38 -48.74 6.91
C ALA A 47 -27.74 -47.45 7.44
N ASN A 48 -26.40 -47.37 7.50
CA ASN A 48 -25.69 -46.23 8.07
C ASN A 48 -24.80 -45.48 7.06
N ALA A 49 -24.74 -45.91 5.80
CA ALA A 49 -23.87 -45.33 4.77
C ALA A 49 -24.02 -43.81 4.63
N ALA A 50 -25.23 -43.25 4.72
CA ALA A 50 -25.46 -41.81 4.61
C ALA A 50 -24.97 -41.00 5.84
N ASN A 51 -24.82 -41.63 7.01
CA ASN A 51 -24.32 -41.02 8.23
C ASN A 51 -23.77 -42.09 9.19
N ILE A 52 -22.48 -42.40 9.08
CA ILE A 52 -21.87 -43.57 9.73
C ILE A 52 -21.85 -43.42 11.26
N THR A 53 -21.61 -42.21 11.77
CA THR A 53 -21.53 -41.94 13.22
C THR A 53 -22.85 -41.49 13.83
N GLY A 54 -23.89 -41.25 13.03
CA GLY A 54 -25.21 -40.79 13.50
C GLY A 54 -25.25 -39.34 14.01
N GLU A 55 -24.13 -38.63 13.96
CA GLU A 55 -24.00 -37.24 14.40
C GLU A 55 -24.45 -36.27 13.30
N ALA A 56 -25.02 -35.12 13.69
CA ALA A 56 -25.37 -34.07 12.73
C ALA A 56 -24.13 -33.32 12.21
N THR A 57 -23.10 -33.22 13.05
CA THR A 57 -21.75 -32.75 12.75
C THR A 57 -20.79 -33.36 13.77
N PRO A 58 -19.71 -34.05 13.36
CA PRO A 58 -19.23 -34.22 12.00
C PRO A 58 -20.11 -35.09 11.11
N THR A 59 -20.04 -34.91 9.79
CA THR A 59 -20.75 -35.78 8.83
C THR A 59 -19.76 -36.70 8.14
N ILE A 60 -19.86 -38.00 8.42
CA ILE A 60 -19.09 -39.05 7.74
C ILE A 60 -20.09 -39.90 6.95
N SER A 61 -19.88 -40.00 5.64
CA SER A 61 -20.77 -40.76 4.76
C SER A 61 -19.99 -41.57 3.74
N TYR A 62 -20.60 -42.64 3.26
CA TYR A 62 -20.04 -43.54 2.27
C TYR A 62 -21.04 -43.78 1.14
N ASP A 63 -20.59 -43.57 -0.08
CA ASP A 63 -21.32 -43.90 -1.31
C ASP A 63 -20.78 -45.20 -1.90
N VAL A 64 -21.60 -46.24 -1.87
CA VAL A 64 -21.25 -47.58 -2.37
C VAL A 64 -21.06 -47.61 -3.89
N ALA A 65 -21.80 -46.80 -4.65
CA ALA A 65 -21.77 -46.80 -6.11
C ALA A 65 -20.44 -46.26 -6.66
N SER A 66 -19.92 -45.20 -6.03
CA SER A 66 -18.64 -44.59 -6.37
C SER A 66 -17.46 -45.07 -5.50
N ASN A 67 -17.74 -45.94 -4.52
CA ASN A 67 -16.79 -46.38 -3.49
C ASN A 67 -16.09 -45.19 -2.79
N THR A 68 -16.89 -44.19 -2.40
CA THR A 68 -16.39 -42.90 -1.90
C THR A 68 -16.75 -42.67 -0.44
N LEU A 69 -15.74 -42.50 0.42
CA LEU A 69 -15.87 -42.03 1.79
C LEU A 69 -15.71 -40.50 1.84
N THR A 70 -16.73 -39.79 2.31
CA THR A 70 -16.67 -38.34 2.52
C THR A 70 -16.44 -38.04 4.00
N LEU A 71 -15.38 -37.29 4.29
CA LEU A 71 -15.06 -36.79 5.63
C LEU A 71 -15.33 -35.28 5.69
N ASN A 72 -16.16 -34.86 6.64
CA ASN A 72 -16.46 -33.45 6.89
C ASN A 72 -16.41 -33.13 8.38
N ASN A 73 -15.34 -32.47 8.79
CA ASN A 73 -15.01 -32.18 10.18
C ASN A 73 -14.87 -33.43 11.08
N ALA A 74 -14.61 -34.59 10.50
CA ALA A 74 -14.56 -35.89 11.18
C ALA A 74 -13.58 -35.87 12.36
N ILE A 75 -13.99 -36.41 13.50
CA ILE A 75 -13.13 -36.62 14.67
C ILE A 75 -13.22 -38.10 15.02
N ILE A 76 -12.11 -38.82 14.82
CA ILE A 76 -12.00 -40.26 15.03
C ILE A 76 -10.90 -40.48 16.06
N THR A 77 -11.25 -41.12 17.17
CA THR A 77 -10.36 -41.30 18.33
C THR A 77 -10.15 -42.76 18.71
N SER A 78 -10.90 -43.69 18.11
CA SER A 78 -10.66 -45.13 18.28
C SER A 78 -11.19 -45.93 17.11
N GLY A 79 -10.46 -46.97 16.75
CA GLY A 79 -10.60 -47.69 15.50
C GLY A 79 -10.99 -49.14 15.65
N TYR A 80 -11.11 -49.78 14.50
CA TYR A 80 -11.40 -51.21 14.42
C TYR A 80 -10.12 -52.04 14.65
N HIS A 81 -10.25 -53.12 15.41
CA HIS A 81 -9.18 -54.11 15.59
C HIS A 81 -9.26 -55.16 14.49
N PHE A 82 -8.29 -55.20 13.59
CA PHE A 82 -8.28 -56.11 12.44
C PHE A 82 -7.56 -57.43 12.74
N GLN A 83 -7.85 -58.46 11.93
CA GLN A 83 -7.66 -59.90 12.27
C GLN A 83 -6.21 -60.42 12.39
N ASP A 84 -5.20 -59.55 12.32
CA ASP A 84 -3.77 -59.94 12.34
C ASP A 84 -3.04 -59.59 13.66
N ASN A 85 -3.75 -59.18 14.71
CA ASN A 85 -3.19 -58.73 16.00
C ASN A 85 -2.12 -57.61 15.90
N TRP A 86 -2.11 -56.87 14.80
CA TRP A 86 -1.14 -55.80 14.52
C TRP A 86 -1.54 -54.43 15.08
N GLY A 87 -2.77 -54.29 15.58
CA GLY A 87 -3.26 -53.08 16.23
C GLY A 87 -4.64 -52.63 15.75
N LYS A 88 -4.97 -51.38 16.06
CA LYS A 88 -6.22 -50.71 15.67
C LYS A 88 -5.97 -49.72 14.52
N ALA A 89 -6.99 -49.56 13.68
CA ALA A 89 -7.02 -48.52 12.66
C ALA A 89 -8.28 -47.65 12.78
N GLY A 90 -8.11 -46.33 12.93
CA GLY A 90 -9.21 -45.37 13.07
C GLY A 90 -10.21 -45.45 11.91
N ILE A 91 -9.68 -45.58 10.70
CA ILE A 91 -10.42 -46.03 9.52
C ILE A 91 -9.74 -47.27 8.97
N TYR A 92 -10.50 -48.36 8.84
CA TYR A 92 -10.04 -49.62 8.25
C TYR A 92 -10.86 -49.93 7.01
N TYR A 93 -10.20 -50.18 5.89
CA TYR A 93 -10.87 -50.59 4.65
C TYR A 93 -10.28 -51.89 4.12
N HIS A 94 -11.13 -52.84 3.77
CA HIS A 94 -10.77 -54.08 3.11
C HIS A 94 -11.85 -54.48 2.11
N LYS A 95 -11.47 -54.65 0.84
CA LYS A 95 -12.37 -55.12 -0.24
C LYS A 95 -11.64 -56.15 -1.10
N ASN A 96 -12.21 -57.33 -1.30
CA ASN A 96 -11.56 -58.46 -1.97
C ASN A 96 -11.44 -58.34 -3.51
N ASN A 97 -11.47 -57.13 -4.07
CA ASN A 97 -11.57 -56.92 -5.52
C ASN A 97 -10.59 -55.88 -6.10
N ASN A 98 -9.54 -55.50 -5.37
CA ASN A 98 -8.54 -54.49 -5.80
C ASN A 98 -9.07 -53.07 -6.10
N ASN A 99 -10.31 -52.74 -5.73
CA ASN A 99 -10.87 -51.40 -5.99
C ASN A 99 -10.33 -50.33 -5.04
N ALA A 100 -9.98 -49.16 -5.60
CA ALA A 100 -9.58 -48.01 -4.80
C ALA A 100 -10.74 -47.47 -3.94
N LEU A 101 -10.45 -47.12 -2.69
CA LEU A 101 -11.34 -46.32 -1.86
C LEU A 101 -11.08 -44.85 -2.19
N ASN A 102 -12.09 -44.14 -2.67
CA ASN A 102 -12.02 -42.71 -2.87
C ASN A 102 -12.33 -42.01 -1.54
N ILE A 103 -11.52 -41.03 -1.14
CA ILE A 103 -11.70 -40.26 0.08
C ILE A 103 -11.83 -38.78 -0.29
N VAL A 104 -12.98 -38.18 0.01
CA VAL A 104 -13.24 -36.76 -0.23
C VAL A 104 -13.15 -36.01 1.10
N LEU A 105 -12.19 -35.11 1.19
CA LEU A 105 -11.92 -34.29 2.36
C LEU A 105 -12.62 -32.94 2.26
N SER A 106 -13.40 -32.61 3.28
CA SER A 106 -13.99 -31.29 3.51
C SER A 106 -13.87 -30.91 4.99
N GLY A 107 -13.83 -29.60 5.30
CA GLY A 107 -13.62 -29.16 6.68
C GLY A 107 -12.29 -29.64 7.28
N ASN A 108 -12.23 -29.78 8.61
CA ASN A 108 -11.03 -30.20 9.35
C ASN A 108 -11.21 -31.58 9.96
N ASN A 109 -10.57 -32.59 9.39
CA ASN A 109 -10.70 -33.98 9.81
C ASN A 109 -9.49 -34.40 10.65
N ILE A 110 -9.73 -35.07 11.78
CA ILE A 110 -8.73 -35.53 12.72
C ILE A 110 -8.94 -37.02 12.99
N ILE A 111 -7.87 -37.80 12.85
CA ILE A 111 -7.82 -39.22 13.19
C ILE A 111 -6.64 -39.44 14.12
N SER A 112 -6.88 -40.02 15.30
CA SER A 112 -5.86 -40.21 16.32
C SER A 112 -6.26 -41.32 17.29
N GLY A 113 -5.35 -41.73 18.18
CA GLY A 113 -5.67 -42.61 19.31
C GLY A 113 -5.51 -44.11 19.06
N ASP A 114 -5.14 -44.50 17.84
CA ASP A 114 -4.87 -45.90 17.46
C ASP A 114 -3.45 -46.08 16.91
N ASP A 115 -3.07 -47.33 16.63
CA ASP A 115 -1.76 -47.66 16.05
C ASP A 115 -1.59 -47.09 14.64
N ILE A 116 -2.69 -47.08 13.90
CA ILE A 116 -2.78 -46.59 12.53
C ILE A 116 -3.96 -45.63 12.43
N GLY A 117 -3.79 -44.48 11.78
CA GLY A 117 -4.92 -43.60 11.52
C GLY A 117 -5.80 -44.12 10.36
N PHE A 118 -5.22 -44.21 9.16
CA PHE A 118 -5.84 -44.86 7.99
C PHE A 118 -5.14 -46.17 7.67
N GLY A 119 -5.85 -47.29 7.79
CA GLY A 119 -5.26 -48.61 7.67
C GLY A 119 -5.96 -49.50 6.67
N MET A 120 -5.16 -50.30 5.97
CA MET A 120 -5.62 -51.55 5.38
C MET A 120 -4.57 -52.63 5.61
N CYS A 121 -5.03 -53.73 6.21
CA CYS A 121 -4.26 -54.95 6.42
C CYS A 121 -5.01 -56.08 5.70
N GLY A 122 -4.72 -56.25 4.41
CA GLY A 122 -5.24 -57.33 3.56
C GLY A 122 -4.08 -58.16 2.97
N SER A 123 -4.39 -59.09 2.06
CA SER A 123 -3.36 -59.90 1.37
C SER A 123 -2.27 -59.02 0.74
N TYR A 124 -1.04 -59.55 0.73
CA TYR A 124 0.09 -58.95 0.04
C TYR A 124 -0.12 -58.78 -1.47
N ASP A 125 -1.11 -59.48 -2.05
CA ASP A 125 -1.47 -59.46 -3.46
C ASP A 125 -2.56 -58.43 -3.78
N TYR A 126 -2.99 -57.66 -2.79
CA TYR A 126 -3.94 -56.57 -3.02
C TYR A 126 -3.24 -55.37 -3.69
N HIS A 127 -3.86 -54.80 -4.72
CA HIS A 127 -3.32 -53.71 -5.53
C HIS A 127 -4.17 -52.42 -5.54
N GLY A 128 -5.23 -52.34 -4.73
CA GLY A 128 -6.08 -51.14 -4.68
C GLY A 128 -5.39 -49.92 -4.06
N LYS A 129 -6.08 -48.77 -4.05
CA LYS A 129 -5.50 -47.50 -3.58
C LYS A 129 -6.39 -46.76 -2.59
N PHE A 130 -5.79 -45.92 -1.75
CA PHE A 130 -6.49 -44.81 -1.11
C PHE A 130 -6.31 -43.56 -1.98
N ASN A 131 -7.42 -43.04 -2.54
CA ASN A 131 -7.40 -41.87 -3.40
C ASN A 131 -7.98 -40.66 -2.66
N PHE A 132 -7.12 -39.78 -2.17
CA PHE A 132 -7.53 -38.58 -1.46
C PHE A 132 -7.77 -37.41 -2.41
N SER A 133 -8.88 -36.71 -2.21
CA SER A 133 -9.27 -35.51 -2.97
C SER A 133 -10.08 -34.54 -2.09
N GLY A 134 -10.48 -33.41 -2.66
CA GLY A 134 -11.25 -32.38 -1.96
C GLY A 134 -10.39 -31.20 -1.49
N ASN A 135 -10.99 -30.29 -0.73
CA ASN A 135 -10.37 -29.03 -0.29
C ASN A 135 -10.22 -28.93 1.24
N GLY A 136 -10.60 -29.98 1.98
CA GLY A 136 -10.46 -30.06 3.42
C GLY A 136 -9.05 -30.47 3.88
N THR A 137 -8.89 -30.48 5.19
CA THR A 137 -7.70 -30.94 5.89
C THR A 137 -7.93 -32.32 6.50
N LEU A 138 -6.93 -33.18 6.46
CA LEU A 138 -6.82 -34.41 7.22
C LEU A 138 -5.54 -34.37 8.05
N THR A 139 -5.66 -34.45 9.36
CA THR A 139 -4.55 -34.77 10.26
C THR A 139 -4.76 -36.16 10.79
N THR A 140 -3.85 -37.08 10.47
CA THR A 140 -3.92 -38.49 10.87
C THR A 140 -2.65 -38.85 11.64
N GLN A 141 -2.79 -39.25 12.90
CA GLN A 141 -1.68 -39.62 13.77
C GLN A 141 -1.86 -41.02 14.33
N GLY A 142 -0.93 -41.91 14.03
CA GLY A 142 -0.87 -43.27 14.58
C GLY A 142 0.41 -43.50 15.38
N THR A 143 0.33 -44.31 16.45
CA THR A 143 1.52 -44.66 17.25
C THR A 143 2.55 -45.45 16.42
N SER A 144 2.11 -46.12 15.35
CA SER A 144 2.97 -46.71 14.31
C SER A 144 3.05 -45.82 13.08
N SER A 145 1.94 -45.68 12.35
CA SER A 145 1.91 -44.96 11.07
C SER A 145 0.65 -44.11 10.89
N GLY A 146 0.78 -42.97 10.23
CA GLY A 146 -0.38 -42.11 9.94
C GLY A 146 -1.32 -42.73 8.92
N ILE A 147 -0.75 -43.23 7.82
CA ILE A 147 -1.42 -43.98 6.76
C ILE A 147 -0.63 -45.26 6.49
N TYR A 148 -1.29 -46.41 6.50
CA TYR A 148 -0.67 -47.72 6.31
C TYR A 148 -1.45 -48.60 5.33
N MET A 149 -0.76 -49.08 4.30
CA MET A 149 -1.29 -49.94 3.24
C MET A 149 -0.39 -51.18 3.04
N ARG A 150 -0.78 -52.32 3.64
CA ARG A 150 -0.01 -53.60 3.58
C ARG A 150 0.09 -54.17 2.17
N GLY A 151 -0.98 -54.02 1.39
CA GLY A 151 -1.03 -54.17 -0.06
C GLY A 151 -1.59 -52.87 -0.64
N GLY A 152 -1.39 -52.60 -1.92
CA GLY A 152 -1.87 -51.37 -2.56
C GLY A 152 -1.03 -50.11 -2.36
N GLY A 153 -1.53 -48.99 -2.89
CA GLY A 153 -0.84 -47.69 -2.98
C GLY A 153 -1.65 -46.52 -2.44
N VAL A 154 -1.06 -45.34 -2.41
CA VAL A 154 -1.74 -44.10 -1.99
C VAL A 154 -1.69 -43.11 -3.13
N GLN A 155 -2.80 -42.45 -3.42
CA GLN A 155 -2.88 -41.34 -4.37
C GLN A 155 -3.47 -40.12 -3.68
N ILE A 156 -2.84 -38.97 -3.85
CA ILE A 156 -3.29 -37.68 -3.32
C ILE A 156 -3.44 -36.72 -4.50
N ASP A 157 -4.69 -36.37 -4.81
CA ASP A 157 -5.03 -35.47 -5.92
C ASP A 157 -5.13 -34.01 -5.45
N SER A 158 -5.67 -33.77 -4.25
CA SER A 158 -5.81 -32.44 -3.66
C SER A 158 -6.08 -32.50 -2.14
N GLY A 159 -6.17 -31.33 -1.50
CA GLY A 159 -6.44 -31.19 -0.06
C GLY A 159 -5.17 -30.95 0.76
N THR A 160 -5.33 -30.87 2.09
CA THR A 160 -4.21 -30.77 3.04
C THR A 160 -4.13 -32.06 3.86
N ILE A 161 -3.02 -32.78 3.80
CA ILE A 161 -2.85 -34.07 4.49
C ILE A 161 -1.60 -34.00 5.37
N ASN A 162 -1.79 -34.14 6.68
CA ASN A 162 -0.73 -34.28 7.67
C ASN A 162 -0.77 -35.72 8.20
N ALA A 163 0.10 -36.59 7.68
CA ALA A 163 0.19 -37.99 8.06
C ALA A 163 1.40 -38.21 8.98
N LEU A 164 1.12 -38.53 10.24
CA LEU A 164 2.08 -38.58 11.34
C LEU A 164 2.18 -40.01 11.91
N GLY A 165 3.40 -40.56 11.97
CA GLY A 165 3.67 -41.88 12.55
C GLY A 165 4.74 -41.82 13.65
N ASP A 166 4.38 -42.15 14.89
CA ASP A 166 5.26 -41.92 16.04
C ASP A 166 6.46 -42.88 16.10
N SER A 167 6.29 -44.15 15.68
CA SER A 167 7.36 -45.17 15.73
C SER A 167 7.78 -45.74 14.37
N SER A 168 7.02 -45.47 13.31
CA SER A 168 7.32 -45.93 11.94
C SER A 168 7.23 -44.79 10.93
N SER A 169 6.17 -44.72 10.13
CA SER A 169 6.15 -43.89 8.92
C SER A 169 4.95 -42.95 8.89
N GLY A 170 5.11 -41.76 8.30
CA GLY A 170 3.95 -40.90 8.03
C GLY A 170 2.97 -41.58 7.08
N ILE A 171 3.48 -41.97 5.91
CA ILE A 171 2.78 -42.79 4.91
C ILE A 171 3.61 -44.04 4.64
N ASN A 172 3.03 -45.21 4.83
CA ASN A 172 3.62 -46.50 4.46
C ASN A 172 2.69 -47.21 3.48
N ALA A 173 3.18 -47.45 2.27
CA ALA A 173 2.45 -48.20 1.26
C ALA A 173 3.36 -49.22 0.60
N LYS A 174 2.86 -50.45 0.45
CA LYS A 174 3.62 -51.47 -0.28
C LYS A 174 3.87 -51.08 -1.74
N PHE A 175 2.88 -50.49 -2.43
CA PHE A 175 3.00 -50.06 -3.83
C PHE A 175 3.38 -48.58 -3.96
N GLU A 176 2.95 -47.93 -5.04
CA GLU A 176 3.29 -46.55 -5.37
C GLU A 176 2.55 -45.56 -4.45
N VAL A 177 3.26 -44.52 -4.05
CA VAL A 177 2.65 -43.28 -3.53
C VAL A 177 2.68 -42.22 -4.62
N VAL A 178 1.51 -41.78 -5.08
CA VAL A 178 1.33 -40.74 -6.10
C VAL A 178 0.80 -39.48 -5.47
N ILE A 179 1.47 -38.35 -5.71
CA ILE A 179 0.99 -37.04 -5.29
C ILE A 179 0.86 -36.16 -6.54
N ASN A 180 -0.38 -35.93 -6.97
CA ASN A 180 -0.69 -35.08 -8.11
C ASN A 180 -0.83 -33.61 -7.72
N GLY A 181 -1.19 -33.31 -6.46
CA GLY A 181 -1.40 -31.95 -5.96
C GLY A 181 -1.74 -31.89 -4.47
N GLY A 182 -2.09 -30.69 -3.97
CA GLY A 182 -2.40 -30.44 -2.56
C GLY A 182 -1.20 -30.08 -1.70
N THR A 183 -1.41 -30.03 -0.38
CA THR A 183 -0.36 -29.84 0.63
C THR A 183 -0.22 -31.14 1.43
N VAL A 184 0.96 -31.75 1.41
CA VAL A 184 1.19 -33.05 2.05
C VAL A 184 2.38 -32.96 2.99
N GLU A 185 2.16 -33.19 4.28
CA GLU A 185 3.21 -33.44 5.25
C GLU A 185 3.15 -34.90 5.69
N ALA A 186 4.16 -35.68 5.33
CA ALA A 186 4.31 -37.07 5.73
C ALA A 186 5.53 -37.17 6.66
N LYS A 187 5.27 -37.41 7.93
CA LYS A 187 6.27 -37.35 8.98
C LYS A 187 6.25 -38.63 9.81
N GLY A 188 7.39 -39.28 9.95
CA GLY A 188 7.52 -40.42 10.85
C GLY A 188 8.89 -40.51 11.51
N ALA A 189 8.98 -41.31 12.57
CA ALA A 189 10.26 -41.57 13.22
C ALA A 189 11.26 -42.22 12.25
N LYS A 190 10.83 -43.24 11.50
CA LYS A 190 11.67 -43.98 10.53
C LYS A 190 11.57 -43.41 9.12
N GLN A 191 10.37 -43.19 8.61
CA GLN A 191 10.18 -42.64 7.26
C GLN A 191 9.10 -41.58 7.19
N GLY A 192 9.30 -40.58 6.34
CA GLY A 192 8.19 -39.71 5.96
C GLY A 192 7.22 -40.50 5.08
N ILE A 193 7.74 -40.98 3.95
CA ILE A 193 7.04 -41.81 2.98
C ILE A 193 7.86 -43.09 2.73
N ASP A 194 7.30 -44.24 3.06
CA ASP A 194 7.84 -45.55 2.69
C ASP A 194 6.95 -46.16 1.61
N ALA A 195 7.48 -46.31 0.39
CA ALA A 195 6.72 -46.77 -0.77
C ALA A 195 7.49 -47.87 -1.50
N GLY A 196 7.05 -49.11 -1.35
CA GLY A 196 7.79 -50.27 -1.86
C GLY A 196 8.00 -50.26 -3.37
N TYR A 197 7.06 -49.73 -4.16
CA TYR A 197 7.17 -49.59 -5.63
C TYR A 197 7.34 -48.13 -6.10
N GLY A 198 7.87 -47.27 -5.23
CA GLY A 198 8.31 -45.94 -5.62
C GLY A 198 7.33 -44.82 -5.27
N VAL A 199 7.76 -43.59 -5.56
CA VAL A 199 7.07 -42.35 -5.18
C VAL A 199 7.04 -41.44 -6.40
N SER A 200 5.87 -41.00 -6.79
CA SER A 200 5.66 -40.12 -7.94
C SER A 200 5.01 -38.81 -7.49
N ILE A 201 5.81 -37.74 -7.41
CA ILE A 201 5.32 -36.39 -7.09
C ILE A 201 5.26 -35.57 -8.37
N LYS A 202 4.04 -35.23 -8.79
CA LYS A 202 3.75 -34.49 -10.04
C LYS A 202 3.28 -33.06 -9.78
N GLY A 203 3.00 -32.69 -8.53
CA GLY A 203 2.51 -31.37 -8.14
C GLY A 203 2.29 -31.24 -6.63
N GLY A 204 1.90 -30.05 -6.19
CA GLY A 204 1.61 -29.74 -4.77
C GLY A 204 2.81 -29.26 -3.96
N ASP A 205 2.57 -29.00 -2.67
CA ASP A 205 3.58 -28.68 -1.67
C ASP A 205 3.78 -29.90 -0.77
N VAL A 206 4.87 -30.64 -0.96
CA VAL A 206 5.11 -31.94 -0.31
C VAL A 206 6.31 -31.85 0.62
N THR A 207 6.13 -32.28 1.86
CA THR A 207 7.18 -32.40 2.86
C THR A 207 7.21 -33.82 3.41
N ALA A 208 8.33 -34.52 3.23
CA ALA A 208 8.60 -35.83 3.80
C ALA A 208 9.70 -35.72 4.86
N ILE A 209 9.45 -36.23 6.07
CA ILE A 209 10.36 -36.10 7.22
C ILE A 209 10.56 -37.46 7.89
N ALA A 210 11.82 -37.84 8.08
CA ALA A 210 12.22 -38.89 9.02
C ALA A 210 12.96 -38.24 10.19
N GLU A 211 12.49 -38.43 11.42
CA GLU A 211 13.01 -37.71 12.60
C GLU A 211 14.20 -38.40 13.29
N ASP A 212 14.24 -39.73 13.29
CA ASP A 212 15.20 -40.49 14.09
C ASP A 212 16.53 -40.68 13.34
N ASP A 213 17.49 -39.78 13.52
CA ASP A 213 18.81 -39.90 12.89
C ASP A 213 19.69 -41.02 13.45
N SER A 214 19.32 -41.59 14.60
CA SER A 214 20.01 -42.74 15.21
C SER A 214 19.67 -44.06 14.51
N ASN A 215 18.51 -44.12 13.85
CA ASN A 215 18.04 -45.31 13.17
C ASN A 215 18.76 -45.51 11.80
N PRO A 216 19.36 -46.69 11.54
CA PRO A 216 20.06 -46.96 10.28
C PRO A 216 19.14 -46.99 9.05
N ASP A 217 17.84 -47.12 9.25
CA ASP A 217 16.80 -47.12 8.21
C ASP A 217 16.05 -45.80 8.09
N ALA A 218 16.46 -44.77 8.85
CA ALA A 218 15.78 -43.48 8.82
C ALA A 218 15.99 -42.75 7.51
N ALA A 219 14.95 -42.75 6.68
CA ALA A 219 14.95 -42.08 5.39
C ALA A 219 13.65 -41.33 5.17
N ALA A 220 13.70 -40.05 4.78
CA ALA A 220 12.48 -39.30 4.55
C ALA A 220 11.62 -39.91 3.44
N ILE A 221 12.26 -40.38 2.37
CA ILE A 221 11.62 -41.22 1.36
C ILE A 221 12.38 -42.54 1.23
N SER A 222 11.66 -43.66 1.27
CA SER A 222 12.19 -45.00 1.13
C SER A 222 11.43 -45.80 0.06
N GLY A 223 12.11 -46.72 -0.60
CA GLY A 223 11.49 -47.67 -1.53
C GLY A 223 12.44 -48.79 -1.96
N TYR A 224 11.90 -49.95 -2.31
CA TYR A 224 12.71 -51.12 -2.66
C TYR A 224 12.68 -51.46 -4.16
N ASN A 225 11.53 -51.41 -4.83
CA ASN A 225 11.33 -51.98 -6.17
C ASN A 225 10.55 -51.06 -7.12
N GLY A 226 10.75 -49.75 -7.05
CA GLY A 226 10.20 -48.86 -8.07
C GLY A 226 10.87 -47.50 -8.15
N LYS A 227 10.50 -46.76 -9.20
CA LYS A 227 11.08 -45.47 -9.54
C LYS A 227 10.60 -44.39 -8.57
N HIS A 228 11.52 -43.53 -8.11
CA HIS A 228 11.15 -42.25 -7.51
C HIS A 228 11.22 -41.15 -8.58
N SER A 229 10.14 -40.39 -8.74
CA SER A 229 10.02 -39.34 -9.75
C SER A 229 9.45 -38.06 -9.14
N PHE A 230 10.18 -36.97 -9.32
CA PHE A 230 9.85 -35.63 -8.83
C PHE A 230 9.71 -34.71 -10.05
N THR A 231 8.50 -34.62 -10.59
CA THR A 231 8.23 -33.97 -11.88
C THR A 231 7.42 -32.70 -11.75
N GLY A 232 6.93 -32.33 -10.58
CA GLY A 232 6.23 -31.07 -10.34
C GLY A 232 6.05 -30.75 -8.86
N GLY A 233 5.73 -29.49 -8.55
CA GLY A 233 5.48 -29.02 -7.17
C GLY A 233 6.72 -28.55 -6.41
N ASN A 234 6.52 -28.20 -5.14
CA ASN A 234 7.57 -27.88 -4.17
C ASN A 234 7.77 -29.06 -3.24
N VAL A 235 8.95 -29.67 -3.25
CA VAL A 235 9.23 -30.91 -2.53
C VAL A 235 10.35 -30.68 -1.53
N THR A 236 10.11 -31.02 -0.27
CA THR A 236 11.08 -30.96 0.82
C THR A 236 11.25 -32.33 1.43
N VAL A 237 12.45 -32.89 1.35
CA VAL A 237 12.78 -34.24 1.84
C VAL A 237 13.83 -34.11 2.93
N LYS A 238 13.46 -34.36 4.18
CA LYS A 238 14.30 -34.17 5.37
C LYS A 238 14.54 -35.49 6.10
N GLY A 239 15.58 -36.19 5.72
CA GLY A 239 15.96 -37.45 6.33
C GLY A 239 16.78 -37.28 7.59
N GLY A 240 16.44 -38.02 8.64
CA GLY A 240 17.29 -38.20 9.82
C GLY A 240 18.68 -38.70 9.41
N LYS A 241 18.76 -39.83 8.69
CA LYS A 241 20.04 -40.33 8.14
C LYS A 241 20.19 -40.12 6.64
N TYR A 242 19.17 -40.50 5.89
CA TYR A 242 19.15 -40.41 4.43
C TYR A 242 17.96 -39.57 3.95
N GLY A 243 18.16 -38.64 3.02
CA GLY A 243 17.00 -37.97 2.40
C GLY A 243 16.14 -38.98 1.65
N ILE A 244 16.74 -39.66 0.68
CA ILE A 244 16.15 -40.76 -0.08
C ILE A 244 17.01 -42.02 0.10
N LYS A 245 16.40 -43.15 0.44
CA LYS A 245 17.04 -44.47 0.53
C LYS A 245 16.35 -45.44 -0.43
N MET A 246 17.11 -46.08 -1.32
CA MET A 246 16.57 -47.09 -2.24
C MET A 246 17.43 -48.33 -2.32
N GLY A 247 16.78 -49.51 -2.37
CA GLY A 247 17.44 -50.81 -2.53
C GLY A 247 17.43 -51.38 -3.96
N GLY A 248 16.54 -50.92 -4.84
CA GLY A 248 16.28 -51.54 -6.15
C GLY A 248 17.13 -51.02 -7.32
N SER A 249 16.76 -51.46 -8.52
CA SER A 249 17.45 -51.18 -9.79
C SER A 249 16.87 -49.99 -10.58
N TYR A 250 16.09 -49.12 -9.94
CA TYR A 250 15.42 -48.01 -10.61
C TYR A 250 16.08 -46.66 -10.31
N ASP A 251 16.33 -45.88 -11.35
CA ASP A 251 16.86 -44.53 -11.24
C ASP A 251 15.86 -43.55 -10.59
N ILE A 252 16.39 -42.46 -10.05
CA ILE A 252 15.62 -41.32 -9.54
C ILE A 252 15.47 -40.29 -10.65
N GLU A 253 14.27 -39.76 -10.86
CA GLU A 253 14.00 -38.72 -11.84
C GLU A 253 13.66 -37.38 -11.20
N ILE A 254 14.31 -36.33 -11.70
CA ILE A 254 13.97 -34.93 -11.43
C ILE A 254 13.54 -34.30 -12.77
N GLY A 255 12.24 -34.07 -12.92
CA GLY A 255 11.62 -33.59 -14.15
C GLY A 255 11.78 -32.08 -14.38
N SER A 256 11.51 -31.63 -15.60
CA SER A 256 11.63 -30.21 -15.99
C SER A 256 10.57 -29.29 -15.37
N ASN A 257 9.41 -29.84 -14.99
CA ASN A 257 8.30 -29.07 -14.42
C ASN A 257 8.36 -28.98 -12.88
N ILE A 258 9.41 -29.50 -12.22
CA ILE A 258 9.61 -29.35 -10.79
C ILE A 258 9.80 -27.88 -10.42
N THR A 259 9.03 -27.37 -9.46
CA THR A 259 9.21 -25.99 -8.98
C THR A 259 10.43 -25.91 -8.08
N SER A 260 10.52 -26.83 -7.12
CA SER A 260 11.69 -27.05 -6.29
C SER A 260 11.68 -28.46 -5.69
N VAL A 261 12.85 -29.05 -5.51
CA VAL A 261 13.08 -30.24 -4.71
C VAL A 261 14.36 -30.03 -3.89
N THR A 262 14.21 -30.04 -2.57
CA THR A 262 15.33 -29.98 -1.63
C THR A 262 15.41 -31.31 -0.89
N ILE A 263 16.58 -31.94 -0.90
CA ILE A 263 16.78 -33.25 -0.27
C ILE A 263 17.94 -33.12 0.69
N THR A 264 17.73 -33.48 1.96
CA THR A 264 18.75 -33.45 3.01
C THR A 264 18.82 -34.77 3.77
N GLY A 265 20.03 -35.19 4.15
CA GLY A 265 20.26 -36.27 5.10
C GLY A 265 21.60 -36.12 5.81
N THR A 266 21.65 -36.43 7.12
CA THR A 266 22.88 -36.26 7.93
C THR A 266 24.05 -37.10 7.45
N THR A 267 23.76 -38.25 6.84
CA THR A 267 24.75 -39.10 6.18
C THR A 267 24.83 -38.79 4.69
N ARG A 268 23.70 -38.90 3.96
CA ARG A 268 23.60 -38.59 2.53
C ARG A 268 22.21 -38.07 2.17
N ALA A 269 22.13 -37.10 1.26
CA ALA A 269 20.86 -36.72 0.64
C ALA A 269 20.24 -37.91 -0.10
N ILE A 270 21.05 -38.67 -0.83
CA ILE A 270 20.61 -39.84 -1.60
C ILE A 270 21.52 -41.03 -1.29
N TYR A 271 20.92 -42.15 -0.86
CA TYR A 271 21.60 -43.42 -0.65
C TYR A 271 20.98 -44.50 -1.55
N THR A 272 21.62 -44.72 -2.70
CA THR A 272 21.28 -45.74 -3.68
C THR A 272 22.50 -46.06 -4.53
N ASN A 273 22.48 -47.21 -5.21
CA ASN A 273 23.44 -47.54 -6.27
C ASN A 273 22.96 -47.09 -7.66
N GLN A 274 21.78 -46.50 -7.75
CA GLN A 274 21.15 -46.05 -8.99
C GLN A 274 21.50 -44.61 -9.34
N LYS A 275 21.23 -44.23 -10.58
CA LYS A 275 21.52 -42.88 -11.08
C LYS A 275 20.40 -41.92 -10.72
N VAL A 276 20.75 -40.65 -10.62
CA VAL A 276 19.81 -39.54 -10.62
C VAL A 276 19.81 -38.92 -12.00
N ILE A 277 18.67 -39.00 -12.69
CA ILE A 277 18.40 -38.35 -13.97
C ILE A 277 17.76 -37.01 -13.67
N ASN A 278 18.37 -35.91 -14.12
CA ASN A 278 17.86 -34.56 -13.88
C ASN A 278 17.70 -33.78 -15.19
N SER A 279 16.48 -33.29 -15.41
CA SER A 279 16.13 -32.42 -16.55
C SER A 279 16.34 -30.93 -16.26
N VAL A 280 16.72 -30.59 -15.02
CA VAL A 280 17.07 -29.24 -14.57
C VAL A 280 18.42 -29.27 -13.85
N ALA A 281 19.18 -28.18 -13.95
CA ALA A 281 20.43 -28.03 -13.21
C ALA A 281 20.14 -27.94 -11.70
N GLY A 282 21.05 -28.45 -10.88
CA GLY A 282 20.94 -28.42 -9.43
C GLY A 282 22.22 -27.99 -8.76
N LYS A 283 22.25 -28.13 -7.44
CA LYS A 283 23.42 -27.89 -6.62
C LYS A 283 23.46 -28.84 -5.43
N GLY A 284 24.66 -29.32 -5.12
CA GLY A 284 24.91 -30.23 -4.02
C GLY A 284 25.88 -29.64 -3.00
N TRP A 285 25.69 -30.01 -1.73
CA TRP A 285 26.58 -29.63 -0.64
C TRP A 285 26.98 -30.86 0.18
N SER A 286 28.20 -30.83 0.72
CA SER A 286 28.72 -31.85 1.64
C SER A 286 28.22 -31.67 3.08
N THR A 287 27.55 -30.55 3.39
CA THR A 287 26.90 -30.24 4.68
C THR A 287 25.38 -30.29 4.56
N VAL A 288 24.69 -30.55 5.67
CA VAL A 288 23.22 -30.64 5.71
C VAL A 288 22.58 -29.25 5.58
N GLU A 289 23.23 -28.26 6.19
CA GLU A 289 22.80 -26.86 6.22
C GLU A 289 22.92 -26.23 4.83
N GLY A 290 23.82 -26.74 3.99
CA GLY A 290 24.15 -26.16 2.68
C GLY A 290 25.04 -24.92 2.81
N THR A 291 25.99 -24.96 3.74
CA THR A 291 27.02 -23.92 3.93
C THR A 291 28.15 -24.07 2.92
N GLY A 292 28.80 -22.96 2.57
CA GLY A 292 29.85 -22.90 1.55
C GLY A 292 29.32 -22.87 0.11
N ASP A 293 30.25 -22.84 -0.85
CA ASP A 293 29.93 -22.63 -2.27
C ASP A 293 29.20 -23.79 -2.94
N GLY A 294 29.19 -24.98 -2.33
CA GLY A 294 28.58 -26.18 -2.90
C GLY A 294 29.21 -26.60 -4.24
N THR A 295 28.53 -27.48 -4.97
CA THR A 295 28.94 -27.94 -6.30
C THR A 295 27.74 -27.90 -7.22
N GLU A 296 27.85 -27.19 -8.34
CA GLU A 296 26.80 -27.19 -9.35
C GLU A 296 26.67 -28.55 -10.01
N ILE A 297 25.44 -28.97 -10.23
CA ILE A 297 25.08 -30.23 -10.86
C ILE A 297 24.47 -29.88 -12.22
N PRO A 298 25.16 -30.11 -13.34
CA PRO A 298 24.62 -29.82 -14.65
C PRO A 298 23.42 -30.74 -14.97
N ILE A 299 22.64 -30.37 -15.97
CA ILE A 299 21.59 -31.24 -16.53
C ILE A 299 22.24 -32.53 -17.04
N ASN A 300 21.73 -33.68 -16.59
CA ASN A 300 22.22 -34.99 -17.02
C ASN A 300 21.05 -35.95 -17.25
N THR A 301 20.62 -36.05 -18.51
CA THR A 301 19.52 -36.92 -18.93
C THR A 301 19.91 -38.40 -19.03
N SER A 302 21.20 -38.73 -18.97
CA SER A 302 21.71 -40.11 -18.90
C SER A 302 21.93 -40.60 -17.45
N GLY A 303 21.78 -39.69 -16.49
CA GLY A 303 21.91 -39.91 -15.07
C GLY A 303 23.34 -39.93 -14.54
N GLY A 304 23.51 -39.55 -13.27
CA GLY A 304 24.78 -39.58 -12.55
C GLY A 304 24.62 -39.94 -11.07
N SER A 305 25.71 -40.28 -10.39
CA SER A 305 25.68 -40.55 -8.95
C SER A 305 25.80 -39.23 -8.17
N LEU A 306 24.90 -39.04 -7.20
CA LEU A 306 24.88 -37.86 -6.31
C LEU A 306 25.02 -38.22 -4.83
N GLY A 307 25.47 -39.45 -4.53
CA GLY A 307 25.53 -39.99 -3.16
C GLY A 307 26.62 -39.38 -2.27
N SER A 308 27.46 -38.48 -2.78
CA SER A 308 28.48 -37.75 -2.00
C SER A 308 27.90 -36.55 -1.23
N TYR A 309 26.71 -36.07 -1.63
CA TYR A 309 26.11 -34.87 -1.05
C TYR A 309 25.21 -35.20 0.14
N LYS A 310 25.19 -34.29 1.12
CA LYS A 310 24.26 -34.29 2.26
C LYS A 310 23.05 -33.40 2.04
N LYS A 311 23.15 -32.44 1.11
CA LYS A 311 22.05 -31.61 0.65
C LYS A 311 22.08 -31.47 -0.87
N LEU A 312 20.91 -31.53 -1.48
CA LEU A 312 20.68 -31.32 -2.90
C LEU A 312 19.54 -30.33 -3.09
N LEU A 313 19.64 -29.50 -4.13
CA LEU A 313 18.61 -28.56 -4.56
C LEU A 313 18.47 -28.59 -6.08
N PHE A 314 17.23 -28.78 -6.56
CA PHE A 314 16.87 -28.66 -7.98
C PHE A 314 15.53 -27.92 -8.13
N PRO A 315 15.35 -27.01 -9.10
CA PRO A 315 16.39 -26.41 -9.89
C PRO A 315 17.27 -25.48 -9.02
N TYR A 316 18.56 -25.42 -9.30
CA TYR A 316 19.41 -24.35 -8.80
C TYR A 316 19.59 -23.28 -9.88
N LYS A 317 19.40 -22.02 -9.48
CA LYS A 317 19.70 -20.85 -10.31
C LYS A 317 20.73 -20.01 -9.58
N LYS A 318 21.84 -19.68 -10.25
CA LYS A 318 22.83 -18.77 -9.69
C LYS A 318 22.17 -17.44 -9.30
N PRO A 319 22.39 -16.93 -8.08
CA PRO A 319 22.01 -15.57 -7.75
C PRO A 319 22.70 -14.58 -8.70
N ALA A 320 22.06 -13.44 -8.97
CA ALA A 320 22.70 -12.38 -9.75
C ALA A 320 23.77 -11.68 -8.91
N ALA A 321 24.90 -11.35 -9.54
CA ALA A 321 25.85 -10.39 -8.99
C ALA A 321 25.17 -9.01 -8.87
N THR A 322 25.69 -8.17 -7.99
CA THR A 322 25.02 -6.92 -7.62
C THR A 322 25.95 -5.73 -7.68
N VAL A 323 25.45 -4.61 -8.21
CA VAL A 323 26.11 -3.31 -8.11
C VAL A 323 25.78 -2.74 -6.74
N THR A 324 26.78 -2.67 -5.85
CA THR A 324 26.61 -2.13 -4.50
C THR A 324 26.66 -0.60 -4.49
N THR A 325 27.47 -0.03 -5.37
CA THR A 325 27.60 1.41 -5.58
C THR A 325 27.58 1.68 -7.09
N ALA A 326 26.60 2.44 -7.58
CA ALA A 326 26.52 2.75 -9.00
C ALA A 326 27.66 3.69 -9.43
N PRO A 327 28.19 3.57 -10.66
CA PRO A 327 29.13 4.54 -11.21
C PRO A 327 28.51 5.93 -11.24
N THR A 328 29.31 6.96 -10.98
CA THR A 328 28.83 8.35 -10.95
C THR A 328 29.45 9.16 -12.08
N ALA A 329 28.61 9.88 -12.85
CA ALA A 329 29.07 10.77 -13.91
C ALA A 329 30.03 11.85 -13.36
N LYS A 330 31.18 12.04 -14.02
CA LYS A 330 32.09 13.15 -13.73
C LYS A 330 31.59 14.43 -14.40
N LYS A 331 31.91 15.58 -13.81
CA LYS A 331 31.66 16.91 -14.41
C LYS A 331 32.89 17.28 -15.25
N LEU A 332 32.73 17.34 -16.57
CA LEU A 332 33.85 17.47 -17.51
C LEU A 332 33.67 18.67 -18.45
N THR A 333 34.79 19.30 -18.78
CA THR A 333 34.90 20.35 -19.81
C THR A 333 35.92 19.89 -20.86
N HIS A 334 35.72 20.25 -22.12
CA HIS A 334 36.56 19.84 -23.23
C HIS A 334 37.98 20.40 -23.08
N THR A 335 38.97 19.52 -23.03
CA THR A 335 40.39 19.89 -22.89
C THR A 335 41.23 19.51 -24.11
N GLY A 336 40.64 18.82 -25.10
CA GLY A 336 41.37 18.21 -26.23
C GLY A 336 42.10 16.91 -25.87
N ALA A 337 42.01 16.44 -24.63
CA ALA A 337 42.60 15.18 -24.18
C ALA A 337 41.52 14.21 -23.66
N ALA A 338 41.82 12.91 -23.66
CA ALA A 338 40.91 11.87 -23.19
C ALA A 338 40.68 11.97 -21.68
N GLN A 339 39.41 12.03 -21.26
CA GLN A 339 38.96 12.17 -19.88
C GLN A 339 38.12 10.97 -19.46
N GLU A 340 38.34 10.46 -18.24
CA GLU A 340 37.45 9.43 -17.68
C GLU A 340 36.04 10.00 -17.46
N LEU A 341 35.03 9.25 -17.91
CA LEU A 341 33.64 9.71 -17.92
C LEU A 341 32.94 9.50 -16.57
N VAL A 342 33.28 8.45 -15.84
CA VAL A 342 32.65 8.10 -14.57
C VAL A 342 33.69 7.87 -13.48
N THR A 343 33.29 8.09 -12.24
CA THR A 343 33.91 7.44 -11.07
C THR A 343 33.39 6.00 -11.01
N ALA A 344 34.30 5.03 -10.87
CA ALA A 344 33.97 3.61 -10.86
C ALA A 344 32.94 3.27 -9.77
N GLY A 345 32.02 2.36 -10.09
CA GLY A 345 31.13 1.75 -9.12
C GLY A 345 31.78 0.57 -8.40
N GLU A 346 31.05 -0.02 -7.47
CA GLU A 346 31.45 -1.17 -6.67
C GLU A 346 30.49 -2.34 -6.90
N ALA A 347 31.00 -3.57 -6.76
CA ALA A 347 30.26 -4.80 -7.00
C ALA A 347 30.39 -5.80 -5.85
N SER A 348 29.39 -6.67 -5.73
CA SER A 348 29.42 -7.89 -4.92
C SER A 348 28.98 -9.09 -5.76
N GLY A 349 29.64 -10.24 -5.57
CA GLY A 349 29.39 -11.46 -6.35
C GLY A 349 29.93 -11.42 -7.79
N GLY A 350 30.90 -10.55 -8.08
CA GLY A 350 31.48 -10.44 -9.41
C GLY A 350 32.34 -9.20 -9.61
N THR A 351 32.67 -8.88 -10.87
CA THR A 351 33.53 -7.76 -11.26
C THR A 351 32.79 -6.72 -12.09
N MET A 352 32.93 -5.44 -11.74
CA MET A 352 32.38 -4.34 -12.54
C MET A 352 33.00 -4.31 -13.95
N GLN A 353 32.16 -4.20 -14.97
CA GLN A 353 32.57 -3.92 -16.34
C GLN A 353 31.75 -2.79 -16.95
N TYR A 354 32.37 -2.09 -17.90
CA TYR A 354 31.86 -0.91 -18.55
C TYR A 354 32.01 -1.00 -20.07
N ALA A 355 31.09 -0.39 -20.80
CA ALA A 355 31.18 -0.21 -22.26
C ALA A 355 30.52 1.11 -22.66
N LEU A 356 30.97 1.71 -23.77
CA LEU A 356 30.28 2.87 -24.36
C LEU A 356 29.14 2.41 -25.28
N GLY A 357 27.96 2.96 -25.06
CA GLY A 357 26.78 2.75 -25.89
C GLY A 357 26.47 3.94 -26.79
N LYS A 358 25.60 3.70 -27.77
CA LYS A 358 25.11 4.71 -28.70
C LYS A 358 24.08 5.65 -28.04
N ASP A 359 23.26 5.10 -27.15
CA ASP A 359 22.20 5.79 -26.44
C ASP A 359 21.93 5.12 -25.07
N ALA A 360 21.06 5.72 -24.26
CA ALA A 360 20.72 5.24 -22.92
C ALA A 360 19.79 4.00 -22.90
N THR A 361 19.31 3.53 -24.05
CA THR A 361 18.33 2.45 -24.17
C THR A 361 18.85 1.21 -24.91
N THR A 362 19.91 1.34 -25.70
CA THR A 362 20.51 0.27 -26.49
C THR A 362 21.84 -0.18 -25.88
N ALA A 363 21.85 -1.32 -25.19
CA ALA A 363 23.05 -1.83 -24.53
C ALA A 363 24.10 -2.33 -25.55
N PRO A 364 25.41 -2.08 -25.31
CA PRO A 364 26.50 -2.62 -26.13
C PRO A 364 26.60 -4.14 -26.05
N THR A 365 26.82 -4.80 -27.19
CA THR A 365 27.06 -6.25 -27.26
C THR A 365 28.54 -6.63 -27.16
N ASN A 366 29.46 -5.67 -27.30
CA ASN A 366 30.90 -5.84 -27.22
C ASN A 366 31.56 -4.61 -26.55
N GLY A 367 32.88 -4.65 -26.36
CA GLY A 367 33.64 -3.52 -25.80
C GLY A 367 33.60 -3.41 -24.26
N TRP A 368 33.14 -4.46 -23.58
CA TRP A 368 33.11 -4.53 -22.12
C TRP A 368 34.52 -4.67 -21.54
N SER A 369 34.85 -3.82 -20.55
CA SER A 369 36.16 -3.78 -19.90
C SER A 369 36.03 -3.42 -18.41
N THR A 370 36.99 -3.80 -17.59
CA THR A 370 37.07 -3.39 -16.17
C THR A 370 37.55 -1.95 -16.00
N SER A 371 38.09 -1.32 -17.04
CA SER A 371 38.52 0.08 -17.02
C SER A 371 37.35 1.04 -17.23
N THR A 372 37.38 2.18 -16.53
CA THR A 372 36.39 3.25 -16.73
C THR A 372 36.52 3.84 -18.14
N PRO A 373 35.40 4.00 -18.90
CA PRO A 373 35.48 4.54 -20.25
C PRO A 373 35.94 5.99 -20.28
N LYS A 374 36.59 6.37 -21.37
CA LYS A 374 37.07 7.74 -21.61
C LYS A 374 36.38 8.36 -22.82
N GLY A 375 36.14 9.67 -22.76
CA GLY A 375 35.70 10.49 -23.88
C GLY A 375 36.68 11.64 -24.11
N THR A 376 36.82 12.07 -25.36
CA THR A 376 37.74 13.18 -25.72
C THR A 376 36.93 14.40 -26.13
N ASP A 377 36.07 14.26 -27.12
CA ASP A 377 35.32 15.37 -27.71
C ASP A 377 34.16 15.82 -26.81
N ALA A 378 33.75 17.08 -26.93
CA ALA A 378 32.54 17.57 -26.29
C ALA A 378 31.31 16.83 -26.83
N GLY A 379 30.37 16.50 -25.93
CA GLY A 379 29.18 15.74 -26.28
C GLY A 379 28.64 14.92 -25.13
N THR A 380 27.58 14.15 -25.43
CA THR A 380 26.94 13.22 -24.50
C THR A 380 27.43 11.80 -24.75
N TYR A 381 27.85 11.12 -23.69
CA TYR A 381 28.34 9.75 -23.69
C TYR A 381 27.44 8.89 -22.81
N TYR A 382 27.19 7.65 -23.25
CA TYR A 382 26.35 6.68 -22.53
C TYR A 382 27.23 5.54 -22.02
N VAL A 383 27.59 5.59 -20.74
CA VAL A 383 28.43 4.58 -20.09
C VAL A 383 27.52 3.48 -19.55
N TRP A 384 27.49 2.36 -20.26
CA TRP A 384 26.81 1.16 -19.80
C TRP A 384 27.70 0.38 -18.84
N TYR A 385 27.09 -0.19 -17.80
CA TYR A 385 27.79 -0.97 -16.78
C TYR A 385 26.97 -2.20 -16.38
N LYS A 386 27.68 -3.24 -15.95
CA LYS A 386 27.14 -4.42 -15.26
C LYS A 386 28.21 -5.01 -14.34
N VAL A 387 27.80 -5.92 -13.47
CA VAL A 387 28.71 -6.83 -12.80
C VAL A 387 28.73 -8.13 -13.59
N VAL A 388 29.91 -8.52 -14.08
CA VAL A 388 30.12 -9.88 -14.59
C VAL A 388 30.23 -10.80 -13.39
N GLY A 389 29.32 -11.77 -13.29
CA GLY A 389 29.23 -12.66 -12.14
C GLY A 389 30.48 -13.54 -11.99
N ASP A 390 30.82 -13.89 -10.75
CA ASP A 390 31.84 -14.91 -10.47
C ASP A 390 31.30 -16.34 -10.70
N ASP A 391 32.07 -17.37 -10.34
CA ASP A 391 31.66 -18.77 -10.54
C ASP A 391 30.34 -19.12 -9.82
N SER A 392 30.00 -18.43 -8.74
CA SER A 392 28.81 -18.65 -7.92
C SER A 392 27.63 -17.74 -8.28
N HIS A 393 27.85 -16.72 -9.11
CA HIS A 393 26.85 -15.73 -9.49
C HIS A 393 26.66 -15.67 -11.02
N LYS A 394 25.49 -15.23 -11.47
CA LYS A 394 25.30 -14.80 -12.86
C LYS A 394 25.53 -13.30 -12.97
N ASP A 395 25.71 -12.80 -14.19
CA ASP A 395 25.80 -11.37 -14.45
C ASP A 395 24.61 -10.58 -13.84
N SER A 396 24.88 -9.36 -13.39
CA SER A 396 23.85 -8.41 -13.01
C SER A 396 23.07 -7.92 -14.23
N ASP A 397 21.92 -7.31 -13.98
CA ASP A 397 21.24 -6.53 -15.02
C ASP A 397 22.15 -5.37 -15.49
N LEU A 398 21.94 -4.98 -16.74
CA LEU A 398 22.63 -3.85 -17.37
C LEU A 398 22.03 -2.53 -16.90
N SER A 399 22.86 -1.52 -16.76
CA SER A 399 22.43 -0.15 -16.44
C SER A 399 23.29 0.87 -17.18
N CYS A 400 22.83 2.11 -17.28
CA CYS A 400 23.50 3.16 -18.03
C CYS A 400 23.61 4.46 -17.21
N VAL A 401 24.76 5.12 -17.31
CA VAL A 401 25.01 6.47 -16.82
C VAL A 401 25.26 7.38 -18.00
N GLU A 402 24.49 8.46 -18.12
CA GLU A 402 24.74 9.52 -19.07
C GLU A 402 25.80 10.49 -18.52
N VAL A 403 26.80 10.83 -19.33
CA VAL A 403 27.89 11.73 -18.97
C VAL A 403 28.06 12.78 -20.07
N GLN A 404 28.22 14.04 -19.69
CA GLN A 404 28.42 15.13 -20.64
C GLN A 404 29.82 15.74 -20.50
N ILE A 405 30.57 15.81 -21.60
CA ILE A 405 31.74 16.68 -21.74
C ILE A 405 31.26 17.99 -22.38
N LYS A 406 31.32 19.10 -21.64
CA LYS A 406 30.89 20.41 -22.14
C LYS A 406 32.00 21.08 -22.95
N GLU A 407 31.66 21.86 -23.98
CA GLU A 407 32.66 22.65 -24.71
C GLU A 407 33.42 23.63 -23.81
N LYS A 408 34.68 23.90 -24.16
CA LYS A 408 35.48 24.95 -23.50
C LYS A 408 34.91 26.31 -23.90
N LYS A 409 34.46 27.08 -22.91
CA LYS A 409 34.06 28.48 -23.10
C LYS A 409 35.32 29.34 -23.00
N ASP A 410 35.55 30.24 -23.96
CA ASP A 410 36.56 31.31 -23.82
C ASP A 410 36.14 32.20 -22.64
N ASP A 411 36.96 32.22 -21.60
CA ASP A 411 36.53 32.53 -20.23
C ASP A 411 36.95 33.95 -19.81
N SER A 412 36.44 34.98 -20.51
CA SER A 412 36.13 36.22 -19.79
C SER A 412 34.78 35.98 -19.09
N THR A 413 34.81 35.83 -17.77
CA THR A 413 33.58 35.66 -17.01
C THR A 413 32.99 37.03 -16.71
N ILE A 414 31.80 37.29 -17.25
CA ILE A 414 30.93 38.35 -16.73
C ILE A 414 30.14 37.74 -15.57
N GLU A 415 30.54 38.06 -14.36
CA GLU A 415 29.80 37.74 -13.14
C GLU A 415 28.82 38.86 -12.81
N THR A 416 27.58 38.49 -12.50
CA THR A 416 26.54 39.43 -12.08
C THR A 416 26.16 39.19 -10.63
N LYS A 417 26.12 40.24 -9.82
CA LYS A 417 25.85 40.15 -8.38
C LYS A 417 24.74 41.12 -7.96
N VAL A 418 23.84 40.65 -7.10
CA VAL A 418 22.89 41.52 -6.39
C VAL A 418 23.32 41.59 -4.93
N GLU A 419 23.68 42.78 -4.47
CA GLU A 419 24.05 43.04 -3.08
C GLU A 419 22.96 43.84 -2.38
N LYS A 420 22.47 43.32 -1.27
CA LYS A 420 21.56 44.04 -0.36
C LYS A 420 22.31 44.37 0.92
N LYS A 421 22.28 45.63 1.33
CA LYS A 421 22.67 46.02 2.69
C LYS A 421 21.50 45.81 3.67
N ASP A 422 21.81 45.83 4.95
CA ASP A 422 20.81 45.70 6.01
C ASP A 422 19.70 46.75 5.86
N ASP A 423 18.51 46.43 6.35
CA ASP A 423 17.33 47.31 6.34
C ASP A 423 16.86 47.78 4.94
N THR A 424 17.13 46.99 3.90
CA THR A 424 16.60 47.18 2.54
C THR A 424 15.47 46.18 2.20
N PRO A 425 14.58 46.51 1.25
CA PRO A 425 13.59 45.56 0.75
C PRO A 425 14.21 44.30 0.14
N GLU A 426 13.52 43.17 0.30
CA GLU A 426 13.84 41.95 -0.46
C GLU A 426 13.63 42.21 -1.96
N VAL A 427 14.57 41.78 -2.80
CA VAL A 427 14.56 42.11 -4.23
C VAL A 427 14.86 40.91 -5.12
N LYS A 428 14.09 40.78 -6.20
CA LYS A 428 14.41 39.92 -7.34
C LYS A 428 14.78 40.78 -8.53
N VAL A 429 15.88 40.45 -9.21
CA VAL A 429 16.38 41.20 -10.36
C VAL A 429 16.39 40.29 -11.58
N GLU A 430 15.86 40.77 -12.70
CA GLU A 430 15.92 40.14 -14.02
C GLU A 430 16.50 41.15 -15.02
N GLY A 431 17.29 40.67 -15.99
CA GLY A 431 18.01 41.54 -16.93
C GLY A 431 19.32 42.12 -16.40
N LEU A 432 19.80 41.63 -15.24
CA LEU A 432 21.18 41.81 -14.81
C LEU A 432 22.01 40.67 -15.41
N ASP A 433 22.48 40.86 -16.64
CA ASP A 433 23.14 39.84 -17.45
C ASP A 433 24.35 40.39 -18.22
N SER A 434 24.99 39.52 -19.01
CA SER A 434 26.14 39.89 -19.83
C SER A 434 25.82 40.94 -20.89
N GLU A 435 24.61 40.89 -21.46
CA GLU A 435 24.18 41.83 -22.49
C GLU A 435 24.07 43.25 -21.91
N LEU A 436 23.58 43.37 -20.68
CA LEU A 436 23.60 44.62 -19.93
C LEU A 436 25.03 45.06 -19.64
N ALA A 437 25.89 44.17 -19.14
CA ALA A 437 27.28 44.50 -18.81
C ALA A 437 28.02 45.10 -20.01
N GLU A 438 27.93 44.46 -21.18
CA GLU A 438 28.50 44.95 -22.44
C GLU A 438 27.91 46.30 -22.86
N GLY A 439 26.62 46.50 -22.61
CA GLY A 439 25.90 47.73 -22.95
C GLY A 439 26.32 48.94 -22.12
N VAL A 440 26.82 48.74 -20.90
CA VAL A 440 27.21 49.83 -19.98
C VAL A 440 28.72 50.05 -19.87
N MET A 441 29.53 49.21 -20.53
CA MET A 441 30.97 49.39 -20.63
C MET A 441 31.34 50.56 -21.54
N THR A 442 32.37 51.29 -21.13
CA THR A 442 33.13 52.19 -22.00
C THR A 442 33.95 51.40 -23.02
N ASP A 443 34.39 52.07 -24.08
CA ASP A 443 35.22 51.43 -25.11
C ASP A 443 36.57 50.93 -24.55
N GLU A 444 37.12 51.62 -23.56
CA GLU A 444 38.35 51.20 -22.85
C GLU A 444 38.14 49.93 -22.02
N GLU A 445 36.99 49.79 -21.34
CA GLU A 445 36.64 48.59 -20.58
C GLU A 445 36.42 47.39 -21.52
N LYS A 446 35.76 47.57 -22.66
CA LYS A 446 35.58 46.52 -23.67
C LYS A 446 36.92 46.00 -24.20
N ALA A 447 37.89 46.88 -24.44
CA ALA A 447 39.22 46.49 -24.89
C ALA A 447 39.96 45.59 -23.87
N LYS A 448 39.78 45.85 -22.58
CA LYS A 448 40.34 45.02 -21.48
C LYS A 448 39.67 43.65 -21.41
N VAL A 449 38.34 43.60 -21.53
CA VAL A 449 37.58 42.33 -21.58
C VAL A 449 37.99 41.48 -22.80
N ASN A 450 38.16 42.11 -23.96
CA ASN A 450 38.68 41.43 -25.16
C ASN A 450 40.11 40.90 -25.00
N SER A 451 40.87 41.45 -24.04
CA SER A 451 42.21 41.01 -23.68
C SER A 451 42.22 39.93 -22.59
N GLY A 452 41.04 39.48 -22.15
CA GLY A 452 40.86 38.39 -21.19
C GLY A 452 40.51 38.82 -19.76
N ASP A 453 40.25 40.10 -19.49
CA ASP A 453 39.84 40.54 -18.16
C ASP A 453 38.39 40.13 -17.81
N ASN A 454 38.20 39.69 -16.57
CA ASN A 454 36.88 39.36 -16.03
C ASN A 454 36.10 40.63 -15.67
N VAL A 455 34.77 40.51 -15.63
CA VAL A 455 33.85 41.61 -15.35
C VAL A 455 32.98 41.23 -14.17
N SER A 456 32.83 42.13 -13.21
CA SER A 456 31.80 42.06 -12.17
C SER A 456 30.81 43.19 -12.37
N LEU A 457 29.54 42.84 -12.61
CA LEU A 457 28.42 43.78 -12.65
C LEU A 457 27.57 43.61 -11.38
N THR A 458 27.59 44.60 -10.50
CA THR A 458 26.96 44.52 -9.18
C THR A 458 25.83 45.54 -9.06
N LEU A 459 24.60 45.06 -8.86
CA LEU A 459 23.49 45.91 -8.42
C LEU A 459 23.46 45.93 -6.89
N GLN A 460 23.73 47.08 -6.28
CA GLN A 460 23.74 47.27 -4.84
C GLN A 460 22.52 48.07 -4.38
N MET A 461 21.86 47.60 -3.32
CA MET A 461 20.77 48.30 -2.66
C MET A 461 21.17 48.69 -1.23
N THR A 462 20.98 49.95 -0.87
CA THR A 462 21.37 50.51 0.43
C THR A 462 20.22 51.31 1.04
N ASN A 463 19.91 51.10 2.32
CA ASN A 463 18.99 51.97 3.04
C ASN A 463 19.66 53.35 3.22
N ILE A 464 18.95 54.43 2.87
CA ILE A 464 19.48 55.79 2.97
C ILE A 464 18.58 56.71 3.79
N ASP A 465 17.67 56.17 4.60
CA ASP A 465 16.71 56.95 5.40
C ASP A 465 17.37 58.08 6.22
N SER A 466 18.59 57.83 6.72
CA SER A 466 19.37 58.79 7.51
C SER A 466 20.22 59.76 6.70
N SER A 467 20.43 59.51 5.41
CA SER A 467 21.34 60.28 4.54
C SER A 467 20.67 60.98 3.36
N VAL A 468 19.35 60.81 3.17
CA VAL A 468 18.61 61.48 2.07
C VAL A 468 18.71 63.01 2.21
N PRO A 469 19.14 63.73 1.17
CA PRO A 469 19.14 65.20 1.15
C PRO A 469 17.73 65.78 1.32
N GLU A 470 17.63 66.92 2.02
CA GLU A 470 16.33 67.57 2.29
C GLU A 470 15.59 68.00 1.00
N GLU A 471 16.34 68.33 -0.06
CA GLU A 471 15.79 68.63 -1.38
C GLU A 471 15.02 67.43 -1.96
N GLU A 472 15.58 66.21 -1.85
CA GLU A 472 14.95 65.00 -2.38
C GLU A 472 13.75 64.54 -1.55
N LYS A 473 13.77 64.76 -0.23
CA LYS A 473 12.60 64.55 0.63
C LYS A 473 11.44 65.44 0.20
N ASN A 474 11.71 66.72 -0.04
CA ASN A 474 10.70 67.68 -0.49
C ASN A 474 10.14 67.31 -1.88
N LEU A 475 10.99 66.89 -2.82
CA LEU A 475 10.56 66.42 -4.14
C LEU A 475 9.67 65.17 -4.04
N THR A 476 10.05 64.22 -3.18
CA THR A 476 9.29 62.98 -2.93
C THR A 476 7.92 63.29 -2.35
N ASP A 477 7.87 64.12 -1.31
CA ASP A 477 6.64 64.54 -0.66
C ASP A 477 5.68 65.24 -1.64
N ASN A 478 6.22 66.10 -2.51
CA ASN A 478 5.42 66.80 -3.51
C ASN A 478 4.87 65.84 -4.57
N ALA A 479 5.68 64.92 -5.08
CA ALA A 479 5.24 63.89 -6.02
C ALA A 479 4.16 63.00 -5.42
N LEU A 480 4.30 62.63 -4.15
CA LEU A 480 3.36 61.81 -3.40
C LEU A 480 2.03 62.52 -3.11
N LYS A 481 2.08 63.77 -2.65
CA LYS A 481 0.87 64.56 -2.35
C LYS A 481 0.01 64.80 -3.60
N ASN A 482 0.64 64.84 -4.77
CA ASN A 482 -0.08 64.88 -6.06
C ASN A 482 -0.83 63.59 -6.36
N GLU A 483 -0.35 62.43 -5.90
CA GLU A 483 -1.03 61.14 -6.05
C GLU A 483 -2.09 60.89 -4.99
N ASN A 484 -1.76 61.12 -3.72
CA ASN A 484 -2.64 60.90 -2.59
C ASN A 484 -2.23 61.77 -1.39
N LYS A 485 -3.11 62.67 -0.97
CA LYS A 485 -2.84 63.60 0.16
C LYS A 485 -2.53 62.90 1.49
N ASN A 486 -2.93 61.64 1.66
CA ASN A 486 -2.73 60.85 2.87
C ASN A 486 -1.54 59.88 2.77
N SER A 487 -0.77 59.93 1.67
CA SER A 487 0.41 59.07 1.51
C SER A 487 1.49 59.41 2.53
N LYS A 488 2.24 58.40 2.94
CA LYS A 488 3.40 58.52 3.81
C LYS A 488 4.58 57.81 3.17
N VAL A 489 5.76 58.42 3.24
CA VAL A 489 7.00 57.71 2.92
C VAL A 489 7.23 56.65 3.99
N GLY A 490 7.43 55.41 3.55
CA GLY A 490 7.74 54.28 4.42
C GLY A 490 9.25 54.15 4.64
N MET A 491 10.02 54.30 3.56
CA MET A 491 11.48 54.29 3.59
C MET A 491 12.09 54.87 2.30
N PHE A 492 13.35 55.26 2.38
CA PHE A 492 14.23 55.60 1.28
C PHE A 492 15.36 54.57 1.14
N PHE A 493 15.70 54.24 -0.11
CA PHE A 493 16.81 53.36 -0.44
C PHE A 493 17.44 53.81 -1.75
N ASP A 494 18.75 53.62 -1.86
CA ASP A 494 19.50 53.83 -3.09
C ASP A 494 19.64 52.49 -3.82
N ILE A 495 19.43 52.50 -5.13
CA ILE A 495 19.82 51.39 -6.01
C ILE A 495 20.96 51.89 -6.89
N SER A 496 22.15 51.33 -6.72
CA SER A 496 23.35 51.68 -7.48
C SER A 496 23.85 50.50 -8.30
N LEU A 497 24.16 50.75 -9.59
CA LEU A 497 24.79 49.76 -10.45
C LEU A 497 26.30 50.05 -10.54
N TRP A 498 27.13 49.05 -10.29
CA TRP A 498 28.59 49.15 -10.32
C TRP A 498 29.17 48.15 -11.33
N ILE A 499 30.14 48.60 -12.13
CA ILE A 499 30.92 47.73 -13.02
C ILE A 499 32.39 47.76 -12.63
N LYS A 500 33.01 46.59 -12.56
CA LYS A 500 34.45 46.42 -12.31
C LYS A 500 35.04 45.50 -13.37
N VAL A 501 36.12 45.93 -14.02
CA VAL A 501 36.83 45.17 -15.05
C VAL A 501 38.25 44.87 -14.59
N GLY A 502 38.62 43.59 -14.57
CA GLY A 502 39.92 43.11 -14.11
C GLY A 502 40.26 43.61 -12.70
N GLN A 503 41.46 44.18 -12.55
CA GLN A 503 41.91 44.79 -11.29
C GLN A 503 41.63 46.29 -11.18
N GLY A 504 40.86 46.89 -12.09
CA GLY A 504 40.50 48.30 -12.04
C GLY A 504 39.57 48.66 -10.88
N GLU A 505 39.43 49.96 -10.61
CA GLU A 505 38.43 50.48 -9.66
C GLU A 505 37.00 50.27 -10.18
N ALA A 506 36.06 50.07 -9.27
CA ALA A 506 34.64 49.94 -9.63
C ALA A 506 34.07 51.31 -10.04
N ARG A 507 33.39 51.36 -11.18
CA ARG A 507 32.73 52.56 -11.70
C ARG A 507 31.22 52.46 -11.50
N GLN A 508 30.61 53.52 -11.00
CA GLN A 508 29.16 53.62 -10.90
C GLN A 508 28.56 53.90 -12.29
N VAL A 509 27.50 53.17 -12.63
CA VAL A 509 26.68 53.37 -13.82
C VAL A 509 25.39 54.06 -13.35
N THR A 510 25.20 55.31 -13.76
CA THR A 510 24.03 56.11 -13.34
C THR A 510 22.81 55.89 -14.21
N GLU A 511 23.01 55.51 -15.49
CA GLU A 511 21.96 55.18 -16.46
C GLU A 511 22.45 54.09 -17.42
N THR A 512 21.54 53.26 -17.92
CA THR A 512 21.79 52.16 -18.88
C THR A 512 21.42 52.53 -20.32
N GLY A 513 21.02 53.78 -20.56
CA GLY A 513 20.50 54.24 -21.84
C GLY A 513 19.13 53.62 -22.16
N LYS A 514 19.04 52.79 -23.21
CA LYS A 514 17.77 52.15 -23.63
C LYS A 514 17.50 50.79 -23.00
N LYS A 515 18.48 50.19 -22.31
CA LYS A 515 18.33 48.85 -21.73
C LYS A 515 17.66 48.95 -20.37
N VAL A 516 16.64 48.14 -20.11
CA VAL A 516 15.84 48.23 -18.89
C VAL A 516 16.07 47.00 -18.02
N ILE A 517 16.38 47.21 -16.74
CA ILE A 517 16.44 46.15 -15.74
C ILE A 517 15.07 46.00 -15.07
N LYS A 518 14.62 44.76 -14.87
CA LYS A 518 13.40 44.48 -14.12
C LYS A 518 13.72 44.19 -12.68
N VAL A 519 13.28 45.06 -11.79
CA VAL A 519 13.49 44.94 -10.35
C VAL A 519 12.14 44.68 -9.69
N THR A 520 12.01 43.58 -8.96
CA THR A 520 10.79 43.26 -8.20
C THR A 520 11.07 43.42 -6.72
N LEU A 521 10.58 44.51 -6.13
CA LEU A 521 10.70 44.79 -4.70
C LEU A 521 9.61 44.04 -3.93
N GLN A 522 9.97 43.37 -2.85
CA GLN A 522 9.01 42.91 -1.85
C GLN A 522 8.84 43.98 -0.79
N VAL A 523 7.59 44.33 -0.49
CA VAL A 523 7.30 45.29 0.58
C VAL A 523 7.76 44.71 1.93
N PRO A 524 8.63 45.43 2.67
CA PRO A 524 9.10 45.03 3.99
C PRO A 524 7.98 44.76 5.01
N ASP A 525 8.24 43.88 5.96
CA ASP A 525 7.27 43.46 6.97
C ASP A 525 6.74 44.62 7.82
N ASN A 526 7.60 45.59 8.17
CA ASN A 526 7.24 46.79 8.91
C ASN A 526 6.36 47.77 8.10
N LEU A 527 6.31 47.63 6.77
CA LEU A 527 5.48 48.45 5.89
C LEU A 527 4.21 47.73 5.43
N LYS A 528 3.98 46.48 5.86
CA LYS A 528 2.74 45.75 5.63
C LYS A 528 1.54 46.49 6.22
N ALA A 529 0.41 46.40 5.53
CA ALA A 529 -0.84 46.94 6.04
C ALA A 529 -1.25 46.19 7.33
N PRO A 530 -1.76 46.89 8.36
CA PRO A 530 -2.44 46.24 9.47
C PRO A 530 -3.60 45.37 8.96
N ALA A 531 -3.93 44.31 9.71
CA ALA A 531 -5.03 43.43 9.33
C ALA A 531 -6.34 44.22 9.16
N GLY A 532 -7.01 44.09 8.01
CA GLY A 532 -8.21 44.87 7.71
C GLY A 532 -7.94 46.30 7.25
N VAL A 533 -6.72 46.60 6.80
CA VAL A 533 -6.37 47.81 6.04
C VAL A 533 -5.89 47.44 4.62
N LYS A 534 -6.49 48.04 3.59
CA LYS A 534 -6.07 47.92 2.20
C LYS A 534 -5.04 49.01 1.94
N ARG A 535 -3.80 48.64 1.64
CA ARG A 535 -2.71 49.60 1.42
C ARG A 535 -2.34 49.70 -0.06
N ASN A 536 -2.28 50.91 -0.61
CA ASN A 536 -1.67 51.20 -1.90
C ASN A 536 -0.23 51.62 -1.68
N PHE A 537 0.70 50.97 -2.36
CA PHE A 537 2.12 51.31 -2.39
C PHE A 537 2.44 52.18 -3.60
N TYR A 538 3.37 53.10 -3.41
CA TYR A 538 3.96 53.97 -4.42
C TYR A 538 5.47 53.81 -4.39
N VAL A 539 6.09 53.73 -5.55
CA VAL A 539 7.56 53.83 -5.66
C VAL A 539 7.88 55.10 -6.41
N ILE A 540 8.70 55.95 -5.79
CA ILE A 540 9.18 57.20 -6.35
C ILE A 540 10.65 57.00 -6.68
N HIS A 541 11.04 57.36 -7.89
CA HIS A 541 12.43 57.43 -8.32
C HIS A 541 12.82 58.90 -8.41
N ILE A 542 13.89 59.28 -7.71
CA ILE A 542 14.50 60.59 -7.79
C ILE A 542 15.80 60.45 -8.56
N HIS A 543 15.87 61.08 -9.73
CA HIS A 543 17.05 61.04 -10.57
C HIS A 543 17.24 62.39 -11.25
N ASN A 544 18.48 62.86 -11.36
CA ASN A 544 18.81 64.18 -11.92
C ASN A 544 17.96 65.33 -11.30
N LYS A 545 17.75 65.29 -9.97
CA LYS A 545 16.94 66.25 -9.21
C LYS A 545 15.45 66.32 -9.60
N ALA A 546 14.92 65.27 -10.22
CA ALA A 546 13.50 65.15 -10.55
C ALA A 546 12.90 63.89 -9.92
N ALA A 547 11.77 64.04 -9.22
CA ALA A 547 11.02 62.91 -8.65
C ALA A 547 9.89 62.45 -9.59
N LYS A 548 9.81 61.13 -9.83
CA LYS A 548 8.78 60.50 -10.64
C LYS A 548 8.18 59.31 -9.92
N VAL A 549 6.86 59.21 -9.91
CA VAL A 549 6.15 58.00 -9.46
C VAL A 549 6.26 56.95 -10.56
N ILE A 550 6.95 55.85 -10.27
CA ILE A 550 7.23 54.77 -11.23
C ILE A 550 6.43 53.49 -10.96
N ALA A 551 5.75 53.40 -9.82
CA ALA A 551 4.80 52.33 -9.55
C ALA A 551 3.67 52.77 -8.61
N LYS A 552 2.48 52.21 -8.82
CA LYS A 552 1.29 52.33 -7.97
C LYS A 552 0.57 50.97 -7.93
N THR A 553 0.50 50.34 -6.76
CA THR A 553 -0.04 48.96 -6.66
C THR A 553 -0.50 48.61 -5.25
N THR A 554 -1.38 47.62 -5.11
CA THR A 554 -1.69 46.99 -3.81
C THR A 554 -0.92 45.69 -3.59
N SER A 555 -0.08 45.29 -4.55
CA SER A 555 0.71 44.06 -4.48
C SER A 555 1.85 44.21 -3.48
N MET A 556 2.13 43.12 -2.75
CA MET A 556 3.31 42.99 -1.89
C MET A 556 4.61 42.80 -2.68
N SER A 557 4.48 42.49 -3.97
CA SER A 557 5.57 42.31 -4.93
C SER A 557 5.41 43.38 -6.02
N ILE A 558 6.32 44.34 -6.07
CA ILE A 558 6.22 45.56 -6.88
C ILE A 558 7.25 45.46 -8.02
N PRO A 559 6.82 45.14 -9.26
CA PRO A 559 7.71 45.14 -10.41
C PRO A 559 8.00 46.57 -10.87
N LEU A 560 9.27 46.86 -11.10
CA LEU A 560 9.84 48.11 -11.58
C LEU A 560 10.65 47.84 -12.84
N SER A 561 10.71 48.84 -13.70
CA SER A 561 11.53 48.87 -14.92
C SER A 561 12.46 50.06 -14.81
N LEU A 562 13.75 49.80 -14.67
CA LEU A 562 14.76 50.80 -14.36
C LEU A 562 15.76 50.95 -15.50
N ASP A 563 15.99 52.19 -15.91
CA ASP A 563 17.05 52.63 -16.82
C ASP A 563 17.97 53.69 -16.19
N GLY A 564 17.66 54.16 -14.97
CA GLY A 564 18.45 55.06 -14.15
C GLY A 564 18.53 54.58 -12.69
N PHE A 565 19.60 54.98 -12.01
CA PHE A 565 19.99 54.50 -10.68
C PHE A 565 20.38 55.67 -9.77
N SER A 566 19.63 55.83 -8.67
CA SER A 566 19.85 56.87 -7.65
C SER A 566 18.92 56.56 -6.46
N THR A 567 18.31 57.59 -5.88
CA THR A 567 17.41 57.50 -4.73
C THR A 567 16.02 57.02 -5.13
N PHE A 568 15.48 56.09 -4.34
CA PHE A 568 14.11 55.62 -4.43
C PHE A 568 13.42 55.78 -3.07
N ALA A 569 12.11 56.00 -3.11
CA ALA A 569 11.25 55.96 -1.93
C ALA A 569 10.14 54.93 -2.11
N LEU A 570 9.97 54.05 -1.13
CA LEU A 570 8.78 53.21 -1.00
C LEU A 570 7.82 53.90 -0.03
N ALA A 571 6.67 54.28 -0.55
CA ALA A 571 5.63 55.00 0.17
C ALA A 571 4.32 54.24 0.11
N TYR A 572 3.37 54.61 0.98
CA TYR A 572 2.07 53.96 1.02
C TYR A 572 0.95 54.92 1.41
N ALA A 573 -0.28 54.56 1.05
CA ALA A 573 -1.51 55.17 1.54
C ALA A 573 -2.53 54.08 1.89
N ASP A 574 -3.21 54.24 3.04
CA ASP A 574 -4.19 53.29 3.55
C ASP A 574 -5.62 53.60 3.10
N GLU A 575 -6.35 52.53 2.77
CA GLU A 575 -7.79 52.42 2.53
C GLU A 575 -8.34 51.36 3.52
N ALA A 576 -9.61 51.38 3.93
CA ALA A 576 -10.15 50.39 4.88
C ALA A 576 -10.47 49.01 4.23
N ASP A 577 -10.20 47.85 4.87
CA ASP A 577 -10.26 46.46 4.31
C ASP A 577 -11.19 45.45 5.05
N THR A 578 -11.47 44.31 4.38
CA THR A 578 -12.68 43.47 4.44
C THR A 578 -12.40 41.95 4.30
N GLU A 579 -13.15 41.06 4.99
CA GLU A 579 -13.02 39.58 5.02
C GLU A 579 -13.08 38.84 3.65
N ALA A 580 -11.99 38.79 2.87
CA ALA A 580 -12.04 38.37 1.45
C ALA A 580 -11.76 36.88 1.11
N GLY A 581 -11.32 36.03 2.05
CA GLY A 581 -10.81 34.68 1.72
C GLY A 581 -11.77 33.49 1.84
N ASN A 582 -12.96 33.65 2.42
CA ASN A 582 -13.91 32.53 2.60
C ASN A 582 -14.89 32.52 1.42
N ILE A 583 -14.97 31.43 0.67
CA ILE A 583 -15.89 31.32 -0.48
C ILE A 583 -16.97 30.24 -0.28
N PHE A 584 -16.83 29.37 0.73
CA PHE A 584 -17.76 28.26 0.99
C PHE A 584 -18.66 28.51 2.21
N PHE A 585 -19.88 29.00 1.95
CA PHE A 585 -20.92 29.31 2.96
C PHE A 585 -22.14 28.37 2.90
N SER A 586 -22.02 27.19 2.31
CA SER A 586 -23.16 26.29 2.08
C SER A 586 -23.78 25.72 3.38
N GLY A 587 -25.05 25.31 3.28
CA GLY A 587 -25.66 24.35 4.20
C GLY A 587 -25.52 22.90 3.71
N VAL A 588 -26.10 21.97 4.46
CA VAL A 588 -26.20 20.55 4.10
C VAL A 588 -27.66 20.11 4.01
N LYS A 589 -27.95 19.24 3.05
CA LYS A 589 -29.24 18.54 2.86
C LYS A 589 -29.01 17.06 3.12
N ILE A 590 -29.78 16.50 4.03
CA ILE A 590 -29.54 15.14 4.56
C ILE A 590 -30.75 14.27 4.27
N THR A 591 -30.52 13.08 3.72
CA THR A 591 -31.52 12.04 3.48
C THR A 591 -31.06 10.71 4.09
N GLN A 592 -31.98 9.96 4.68
CA GLN A 592 -31.69 8.70 5.37
C GLN A 592 -32.51 7.56 4.73
N LYS A 593 -31.87 6.71 3.92
CA LYS A 593 -32.53 5.61 3.20
C LYS A 593 -31.60 4.39 3.11
N ASP A 594 -32.16 3.18 3.09
CA ASP A 594 -31.44 1.92 2.84
C ASP A 594 -30.21 1.71 3.74
N GLY A 595 -30.33 2.09 5.02
CA GLY A 595 -29.25 1.98 5.99
C GLY A 595 -28.09 2.97 5.78
N LYS A 596 -28.28 4.02 4.98
CA LYS A 596 -27.25 5.00 4.60
C LYS A 596 -27.69 6.43 4.91
N ILE A 597 -26.72 7.32 5.08
CA ILE A 597 -26.93 8.77 5.19
C ILE A 597 -26.37 9.43 3.93
N ALA A 598 -27.24 9.93 3.06
CA ALA A 598 -26.86 10.74 1.91
C ALA A 598 -26.83 12.21 2.31
N VAL A 599 -25.74 12.91 1.99
CA VAL A 599 -25.52 14.32 2.26
C VAL A 599 -25.22 15.03 0.95
N SER A 600 -25.80 16.21 0.76
CA SER A 600 -25.47 17.10 -0.37
C SER A 600 -25.40 18.55 0.10
N TRP A 601 -24.71 19.38 -0.66
CA TRP A 601 -24.55 20.81 -0.42
C TRP A 601 -24.56 21.58 -1.74
N ASP A 602 -24.62 22.90 -1.68
CA ASP A 602 -24.64 23.73 -2.87
C ASP A 602 -23.26 23.73 -3.54
N LYS A 603 -23.23 23.70 -4.87
CA LYS A 603 -21.99 23.74 -5.65
C LYS A 603 -21.37 25.14 -5.53
N THR A 604 -20.08 25.20 -5.26
CA THR A 604 -19.34 26.46 -5.08
C THR A 604 -18.19 26.53 -6.07
N LYS A 605 -18.11 27.64 -6.82
CA LYS A 605 -17.00 27.89 -7.76
C LYS A 605 -15.70 28.05 -6.96
N GLY A 606 -14.60 27.50 -7.45
CA GLY A 606 -13.28 27.56 -6.79
C GLY A 606 -13.06 26.48 -5.72
N VAL A 607 -13.98 25.51 -5.57
CA VAL A 607 -13.79 24.35 -4.68
C VAL A 607 -13.55 23.09 -5.49
N ALA A 608 -12.47 22.37 -5.19
CA ALA A 608 -12.05 21.16 -5.89
C ALA A 608 -12.32 19.87 -5.09
N ASN A 609 -12.26 19.93 -3.76
CA ASN A 609 -12.41 18.76 -2.90
C ASN A 609 -13.20 19.05 -1.61
N TYR A 610 -13.81 18.00 -1.06
CA TYR A 610 -14.56 18.06 0.19
C TYR A 610 -14.24 16.92 1.13
N GLU A 611 -14.25 17.22 2.42
CA GLU A 611 -14.17 16.24 3.50
C GLU A 611 -15.41 16.31 4.38
N VAL A 612 -15.99 15.14 4.68
CA VAL A 612 -17.18 15.03 5.53
C VAL A 612 -16.82 14.36 6.84
N TYR A 613 -17.14 15.04 7.94
CA TYR A 613 -16.95 14.54 9.29
C TYR A 613 -18.32 14.27 9.90
N ALA A 614 -18.60 13.02 10.26
CA ALA A 614 -19.86 12.60 10.88
C ALA A 614 -19.61 11.75 12.11
N THR A 615 -20.39 11.97 13.16
CA THR A 615 -20.36 11.17 14.40
C THR A 615 -21.73 11.23 15.09
N TYR A 616 -21.90 10.50 16.18
CA TYR A 616 -23.09 10.61 17.03
C TYR A 616 -23.01 11.86 17.92
N CYS A 617 -24.13 12.52 18.20
CA CYS A 617 -24.16 13.60 19.19
C CYS A 617 -23.67 13.10 20.55
N GLY A 618 -22.94 13.95 21.28
CA GLY A 618 -22.26 13.59 22.53
C GLY A 618 -20.82 13.10 22.33
N ASN A 619 -20.48 12.59 21.13
CA ASN A 619 -19.11 12.19 20.83
C ASN A 619 -18.31 13.34 20.21
N SER A 620 -17.00 13.34 20.37
CA SER A 620 -16.09 14.19 19.60
C SER A 620 -16.01 13.74 18.13
N TYR A 621 -15.65 14.67 17.25
CA TYR A 621 -15.33 14.33 15.86
C TYR A 621 -13.99 13.59 15.81
N SER A 622 -13.89 12.62 14.91
CA SER A 622 -12.60 11.98 14.61
C SER A 622 -11.65 12.99 13.95
N LYS A 623 -10.34 12.82 14.17
CA LYS A 623 -9.31 13.57 13.42
C LYS A 623 -9.35 13.23 11.93
N LYS A 624 -9.72 11.99 11.58
CA LYS A 624 -9.86 11.53 10.20
C LYS A 624 -11.26 11.82 9.68
N ALA A 625 -11.35 12.31 8.44
CA ALA A 625 -12.62 12.47 7.74
C ALA A 625 -13.37 11.14 7.69
N THR A 626 -14.70 11.20 7.83
CA THR A 626 -15.57 10.01 7.68
C THR A 626 -15.60 9.55 6.22
N ALA A 627 -15.54 10.50 5.28
CA ALA A 627 -15.37 10.23 3.87
C ALA A 627 -14.96 11.51 3.13
N THR A 628 -14.37 11.36 1.94
CA THR A 628 -13.94 12.46 1.06
C THR A 628 -14.62 12.35 -0.31
N THR A 629 -14.78 13.48 -1.01
CA THR A 629 -15.41 13.50 -2.34
C THR A 629 -15.05 14.77 -3.11
N LYS A 630 -14.96 14.66 -4.44
CA LYS A 630 -14.88 15.81 -5.37
C LYS A 630 -16.25 16.32 -5.81
N LYS A 631 -17.33 15.57 -5.51
CA LYS A 631 -18.72 15.94 -5.83
C LYS A 631 -19.33 16.72 -4.67
N ASN A 632 -20.36 17.53 -4.93
CA ASN A 632 -21.13 18.22 -3.89
C ASN A 632 -22.12 17.31 -3.15
N THR A 633 -21.88 16.00 -3.17
CA THR A 633 -22.69 14.98 -2.52
C THR A 633 -21.86 13.76 -2.15
N ILE A 634 -22.28 13.07 -1.09
CA ILE A 634 -21.70 11.81 -0.65
C ILE A 634 -22.72 10.94 0.09
N THR A 635 -22.54 9.62 0.06
CA THR A 635 -23.35 8.66 0.81
C THR A 635 -22.49 7.92 1.83
N LEU A 636 -22.81 8.11 3.12
CA LEU A 636 -22.15 7.44 4.23
C LEU A 636 -22.84 6.10 4.50
N LYS A 637 -22.07 5.00 4.41
CA LYS A 637 -22.51 3.63 4.75
C LYS A 637 -22.15 3.24 6.18
N LYS A 638 -21.13 3.89 6.76
CA LYS A 638 -20.57 3.63 8.09
C LYS A 638 -20.21 4.96 8.76
N ILE A 639 -20.20 4.97 10.09
CA ILE A 639 -19.66 6.05 10.91
C ILE A 639 -18.72 5.39 11.92
N ASN A 640 -17.50 5.92 12.07
CA ASN A 640 -16.44 5.33 12.90
C ASN A 640 -16.20 3.85 12.55
N ASN A 641 -16.17 3.52 11.26
CA ASN A 641 -16.03 2.17 10.70
C ASN A 641 -17.10 1.15 11.13
N LYS A 642 -18.18 1.58 11.79
CA LYS A 642 -19.29 0.73 12.22
C LYS A 642 -20.56 1.01 11.44
N LYS A 643 -21.44 0.01 11.34
CA LYS A 643 -22.79 0.15 10.75
C LYS A 643 -23.55 1.27 11.47
N ILE A 644 -24.24 2.10 10.71
CA ILE A 644 -24.93 3.29 11.23
C ILE A 644 -26.12 2.87 12.11
N ASN A 645 -26.18 3.41 13.33
CA ASN A 645 -27.30 3.22 14.25
C ASN A 645 -28.31 4.38 14.13
N PHE A 646 -29.35 4.18 13.33
CA PHE A 646 -30.40 5.16 13.04
C PHE A 646 -31.35 5.46 14.21
N LYS A 647 -31.19 4.82 15.37
CA LYS A 647 -31.92 5.17 16.59
C LYS A 647 -31.27 6.35 17.33
N LYS A 648 -30.03 6.72 16.99
CA LYS A 648 -29.24 7.79 17.64
C LYS A 648 -29.42 9.16 16.98
N ASN A 649 -28.89 10.20 17.62
CA ASN A 649 -28.73 11.54 17.05
C ASN A 649 -27.32 11.69 16.47
N PHE A 650 -27.21 12.44 15.39
CA PHE A 650 -26.00 12.61 14.61
C PHE A 650 -25.57 14.07 14.57
N LYS A 651 -24.27 14.29 14.43
CA LYS A 651 -23.71 15.57 14.02
C LYS A 651 -22.74 15.40 12.86
N LEU A 652 -22.79 16.30 11.88
CA LEU A 652 -21.84 16.32 10.77
C LEU A 652 -21.53 17.73 10.26
N TYR A 653 -20.36 17.90 9.66
CA TYR A 653 -20.02 19.09 8.88
C TYR A 653 -19.17 18.72 7.66
N VAL A 654 -19.08 19.66 6.71
CA VAL A 654 -18.28 19.53 5.49
C VAL A 654 -17.22 20.64 5.47
N VAL A 655 -15.99 20.27 5.14
CA VAL A 655 -14.88 21.18 4.87
C VAL A 655 -14.62 21.20 3.37
N ALA A 656 -14.36 22.38 2.82
CA ALA A 656 -14.12 22.61 1.39
C ALA A 656 -12.69 23.09 1.15
N TYR A 657 -12.07 22.58 0.08
CA TYR A 657 -10.70 22.88 -0.31
C TYR A 657 -10.64 23.33 -1.77
N ASP A 658 -9.79 24.32 -2.08
CA ASP A 658 -9.50 24.72 -3.46
C ASP A 658 -8.61 23.68 -4.19
N SER A 659 -8.21 23.97 -5.43
CA SER A 659 -7.33 23.10 -6.22
C SER A 659 -5.94 22.92 -5.62
N ASP A 660 -5.50 23.88 -4.82
CA ASP A 660 -4.16 23.96 -4.27
C ASP A 660 -4.08 23.31 -2.87
N GLY A 661 -5.22 22.82 -2.37
CA GLY A 661 -5.34 22.15 -1.10
C GLY A 661 -5.61 23.09 0.09
N ASN A 662 -5.85 24.39 -0.14
CA ASN A 662 -6.15 25.32 0.93
C ASN A 662 -7.60 25.20 1.38
N GLN A 663 -7.84 25.31 2.69
CA GLN A 663 -9.20 25.30 3.24
C GLN A 663 -9.91 26.63 2.92
N VAL A 664 -10.94 26.57 2.09
CA VAL A 664 -11.67 27.77 1.62
C VAL A 664 -13.06 27.96 2.27
N GLY A 665 -13.40 27.10 3.22
CA GLY A 665 -14.52 27.27 4.14
C GLY A 665 -15.03 25.96 4.74
N LYS A 666 -16.03 26.07 5.63
CA LYS A 666 -16.68 24.92 6.27
C LYS A 666 -18.14 25.21 6.57
N THR A 667 -18.99 24.19 6.51
CA THR A 667 -20.40 24.31 6.91
C THR A 667 -20.52 24.42 8.43
N VAL A 668 -21.69 24.87 8.90
CA VAL A 668 -22.06 24.67 10.30
C VAL A 668 -22.13 23.17 10.62
N SER A 669 -21.91 22.81 11.89
CA SER A 669 -22.18 21.46 12.40
C SER A 669 -23.68 21.22 12.39
N ALA A 670 -24.16 20.38 11.49
CA ALA A 670 -25.55 19.96 11.36
C ALA A 670 -25.88 18.90 12.41
N HIS A 671 -26.85 19.15 13.29
CA HIS A 671 -27.29 18.22 14.32
C HIS A 671 -28.71 17.73 13.98
N PHE A 672 -28.87 16.41 13.83
CA PHE A 672 -30.11 15.81 13.32
C PHE A 672 -30.37 14.43 13.95
N ALA A 673 -31.64 14.04 14.03
CA ALA A 673 -32.08 12.76 14.55
C ALA A 673 -32.04 11.68 13.45
N GLY A 674 -31.68 10.46 13.82
CA GLY A 674 -31.83 9.31 12.95
C GLY A 674 -33.29 9.01 12.61
N LYS A 675 -33.54 8.46 11.42
CA LYS A 675 -34.91 8.14 10.96
C LYS A 675 -35.68 7.20 11.90
N ASP A 676 -34.97 6.33 12.62
CA ASP A 676 -35.55 5.35 13.54
C ASP A 676 -35.54 5.85 15.00
N ASN A 677 -35.20 7.12 15.23
CA ASN A 677 -35.22 7.72 16.56
C ASN A 677 -36.67 7.82 17.07
N LYS A 678 -36.94 7.27 18.26
CA LYS A 678 -38.30 7.24 18.84
C LYS A 678 -38.74 8.60 19.41
N LYS A 679 -37.81 9.46 19.82
CA LYS A 679 -38.07 10.71 20.54
C LYS A 679 -38.07 11.94 19.65
N TYR A 680 -37.14 11.97 18.68
CA TYR A 680 -36.85 13.18 17.91
C TYR A 680 -37.22 13.06 16.43
N LYS A 681 -37.58 14.20 15.83
CA LYS A 681 -37.79 14.38 14.39
C LYS A 681 -36.98 15.56 13.87
N ASN A 682 -36.75 15.60 12.56
CA ASN A 682 -35.92 16.63 11.94
C ASN A 682 -36.72 17.82 11.42
N ILE A 683 -36.00 18.90 11.15
CA ILE A 683 -36.51 20.06 10.43
C ILE A 683 -36.67 19.65 8.96
N LYS A 684 -37.89 19.78 8.44
CA LYS A 684 -38.23 19.51 7.03
C LYS A 684 -37.86 20.70 6.13
N THR A 685 -38.20 21.92 6.54
CA THR A 685 -37.93 23.13 5.73
C THR A 685 -37.44 24.29 6.58
N LEU A 686 -36.57 25.12 5.99
CA LEU A 686 -36.15 26.44 6.49
C LEU A 686 -36.75 27.52 5.57
N LYS A 687 -37.55 28.41 6.15
CA LYS A 687 -38.22 29.53 5.47
C LYS A 687 -37.65 30.86 5.96
N LEU A 688 -37.38 31.76 5.02
CA LEU A 688 -37.01 33.14 5.31
C LEU A 688 -38.18 34.07 5.02
N SER A 689 -38.59 34.83 6.03
CA SER A 689 -39.50 35.96 5.84
C SER A 689 -38.72 37.20 5.38
N THR A 690 -37.47 37.36 5.85
CA THR A 690 -36.54 38.39 5.39
C THR A 690 -35.61 37.81 4.31
N LYS A 691 -35.79 38.20 3.04
CA LYS A 691 -34.93 37.76 1.93
C LYS A 691 -33.85 38.77 1.55
N THR A 692 -34.13 40.05 1.76
CA THR A 692 -33.22 41.16 1.50
C THR A 692 -33.24 42.11 2.69
N ILE A 693 -32.09 42.69 3.01
CA ILE A 693 -31.93 43.77 3.98
C ILE A 693 -31.23 44.92 3.27
N THR A 694 -31.80 46.12 3.39
CA THR A 694 -31.12 47.36 3.06
C THR A 694 -30.97 48.16 4.35
N VAL A 695 -29.74 48.58 4.66
CA VAL A 695 -29.44 49.25 5.93
C VAL A 695 -28.36 50.32 5.69
N ALA A 696 -28.43 51.45 6.38
CA ALA A 696 -27.36 52.44 6.32
C ALA A 696 -26.15 51.97 7.15
N VAL A 697 -24.95 52.49 6.85
CA VAL A 697 -23.76 52.28 7.69
C VAL A 697 -24.06 52.61 9.17
N GLY A 698 -23.65 51.72 10.08
CA GLY A 698 -23.88 51.82 11.53
C GLY A 698 -25.30 51.46 12.00
N LYS A 699 -26.27 51.32 11.10
CA LYS A 699 -27.65 50.92 11.45
C LYS A 699 -27.82 49.41 11.42
N THR A 700 -28.93 48.93 11.99
CA THR A 700 -29.17 47.49 12.17
C THR A 700 -30.56 47.05 11.70
N SER A 701 -30.67 45.80 11.25
CA SER A 701 -31.94 45.17 10.86
C SER A 701 -31.96 43.68 11.23
N LYS A 702 -33.12 43.13 11.57
CA LYS A 702 -33.24 41.75 12.08
C LYS A 702 -33.75 40.78 11.02
N ILE A 703 -33.04 39.67 10.84
CA ILE A 703 -33.47 38.55 10.00
C ILE A 703 -34.58 37.76 10.71
N LYS A 704 -35.70 37.56 10.01
CA LYS A 704 -36.81 36.70 10.46
C LYS A 704 -36.80 35.38 9.68
N ALA A 705 -36.59 34.27 10.39
CA ALA A 705 -36.57 32.92 9.85
C ALA A 705 -37.49 31.99 10.66
N SER A 706 -38.07 30.99 9.99
CA SER A 706 -38.91 29.95 10.61
C SER A 706 -38.59 28.57 10.04
N THR A 707 -38.92 27.52 10.79
CA THR A 707 -38.73 26.13 10.38
C THR A 707 -40.03 25.34 10.49
N THR A 708 -40.22 24.37 9.59
CA THR A 708 -41.29 23.36 9.72
C THR A 708 -40.66 22.01 10.01
N LEU A 709 -41.24 21.23 10.92
CA LEU A 709 -40.75 19.89 11.24
C LEU A 709 -41.35 18.82 10.32
N GLU A 710 -40.73 17.65 10.31
CA GLU A 710 -41.33 16.44 9.72
C GLU A 710 -42.69 16.10 10.37
N LYS A 711 -43.52 15.34 9.65
CA LYS A 711 -44.83 14.88 10.13
C LYS A 711 -44.67 14.00 11.39
N GLY A 712 -45.71 13.97 12.24
CA GLY A 712 -45.77 13.13 13.44
C GLY A 712 -45.55 13.88 14.77
N LYS A 713 -45.73 13.18 15.90
CA LYS A 713 -45.77 13.76 17.26
C LYS A 713 -44.42 13.84 17.99
N LYS A 714 -43.31 13.41 17.37
CA LYS A 714 -41.96 13.47 17.95
C LYS A 714 -41.51 14.92 18.17
N LYS A 715 -40.53 15.16 19.06
CA LYS A 715 -40.03 16.52 19.38
C LYS A 715 -38.85 16.91 18.46
N GLU A 716 -38.60 18.21 18.27
CA GLU A 716 -37.34 18.67 17.67
C GLU A 716 -36.19 18.49 18.68
N LEU A 717 -34.95 18.38 18.20
CA LEU A 717 -33.76 18.52 19.06
C LEU A 717 -33.74 19.90 19.74
N SER A 718 -33.24 19.99 20.97
CA SER A 718 -33.13 21.24 21.74
C SER A 718 -31.87 22.05 21.42
N ASP A 719 -31.77 23.27 21.95
CA ASP A 719 -30.59 24.13 21.79
C ASP A 719 -29.31 23.57 22.47
N SER A 720 -29.45 22.62 23.40
CA SER A 720 -28.32 21.86 23.94
C SER A 720 -27.51 21.09 22.88
N HIS A 721 -28.12 20.81 21.72
CA HIS A 721 -27.39 20.27 20.58
C HIS A 721 -26.71 21.37 19.76
N ALA A 722 -27.48 22.36 19.31
CA ALA A 722 -27.02 23.54 18.60
C ALA A 722 -28.16 24.56 18.56
N ALA A 723 -27.84 25.86 18.46
CA ALA A 723 -28.85 26.91 18.33
C ALA A 723 -29.79 26.65 17.14
N LYS A 724 -31.10 26.92 17.34
CA LYS A 724 -32.15 26.74 16.32
C LYS A 724 -31.80 27.44 14.99
N PHE A 725 -31.27 28.67 15.08
CA PHE A 725 -30.73 29.44 13.98
C PHE A 725 -29.31 29.89 14.26
N ARG A 726 -28.48 29.90 13.23
CA ARG A 726 -27.10 30.41 13.25
C ARG A 726 -26.88 31.28 12.03
N TYR A 727 -26.02 32.29 12.14
CA TYR A 727 -25.84 33.30 11.11
C TYR A 727 -24.37 33.46 10.75
N LYS A 728 -24.10 33.78 9.47
CA LYS A 728 -22.76 34.11 9.00
C LYS A 728 -22.84 35.11 7.85
N SER A 729 -22.14 36.23 7.97
CA SER A 729 -21.94 37.16 6.85
C SER A 729 -20.89 36.61 5.89
N THR A 730 -21.07 36.85 4.60
CA THR A 730 -20.05 36.58 3.58
C THR A 730 -18.99 37.65 3.51
N ASN A 731 -19.26 38.84 4.07
CA ASN A 731 -18.28 39.91 4.18
C ASN A 731 -18.63 40.82 5.37
N LYS A 732 -18.00 40.60 6.54
CA LYS A 732 -18.35 41.33 7.77
C LYS A 732 -18.04 42.81 7.75
N SER A 733 -17.06 43.24 6.97
CA SER A 733 -16.77 44.65 6.82
C SER A 733 -17.80 45.41 5.99
N ILE A 734 -18.61 44.71 5.18
CA ILE A 734 -19.80 45.30 4.55
C ILE A 734 -20.93 45.23 5.57
N ALA A 735 -21.21 44.05 6.12
CA ALA A 735 -22.19 43.92 7.20
C ALA A 735 -21.87 42.76 8.14
N THR A 736 -21.94 43.00 9.45
CA THR A 736 -21.85 41.95 10.48
C THR A 736 -23.24 41.40 10.82
N VAL A 737 -23.28 40.22 11.46
CA VAL A 737 -24.52 39.65 12.00
C VAL A 737 -24.25 38.99 13.35
N ASP A 738 -25.13 39.24 14.32
CA ASP A 738 -25.03 38.64 15.65
C ASP A 738 -25.71 37.26 15.75
N LYS A 739 -25.59 36.62 16.93
CA LYS A 739 -26.20 35.31 17.22
C LYS A 739 -27.74 35.29 17.12
N ASN A 740 -28.38 36.46 17.22
CA ASN A 740 -29.84 36.63 17.18
C ASN A 740 -30.35 37.01 15.78
N GLY A 741 -29.46 37.10 14.79
CA GLY A 741 -29.78 37.47 13.42
C GLY A 741 -29.94 38.97 13.20
N LYS A 742 -29.39 39.82 14.09
CA LYS A 742 -29.33 41.27 13.91
C LYS A 742 -28.12 41.59 13.04
N VAL A 743 -28.40 42.10 11.85
CA VAL A 743 -27.40 42.55 10.85
C VAL A 743 -27.08 44.01 11.11
N THR A 744 -25.81 44.37 11.15
CA THR A 744 -25.32 45.75 11.29
C THR A 744 -24.54 46.13 10.04
N GLY A 745 -24.91 47.22 9.38
CA GLY A 745 -24.14 47.76 8.25
C GLY A 745 -22.82 48.35 8.72
N VAL A 746 -21.72 48.00 8.06
CA VAL A 746 -20.36 48.42 8.43
C VAL A 746 -19.77 49.35 7.36
N SER A 747 -19.88 49.00 6.08
CA SER A 747 -19.46 49.87 4.97
C SER A 747 -20.38 49.69 3.78
N ALA A 748 -20.50 50.73 2.94
CA ALA A 748 -21.34 50.69 1.76
C ALA A 748 -20.90 49.56 0.82
N GLY A 749 -21.87 48.79 0.34
CA GLY A 749 -21.57 47.62 -0.50
C GLY A 749 -22.62 46.53 -0.37
N ASN A 750 -22.36 45.42 -1.05
CA ASN A 750 -23.24 44.26 -1.07
C ASN A 750 -22.56 43.05 -0.47
N CYS A 751 -23.24 42.37 0.45
CA CYS A 751 -22.84 41.06 0.92
C CYS A 751 -24.07 40.17 1.11
N ALA A 752 -23.85 38.95 1.58
CA ALA A 752 -24.93 38.06 1.95
C ALA A 752 -24.78 37.61 3.41
N VAL A 753 -25.90 37.35 4.05
CA VAL A 753 -25.93 36.68 5.35
C VAL A 753 -26.62 35.33 5.18
N TYR A 754 -25.90 34.27 5.50
CA TYR A 754 -26.46 32.93 5.54
C TYR A 754 -27.12 32.66 6.88
N VAL A 755 -28.32 32.08 6.81
CA VAL A 755 -29.09 31.61 7.95
C VAL A 755 -29.10 30.09 7.91
N TYR A 756 -28.63 29.45 8.97
CA TYR A 756 -28.55 28.00 9.08
C TYR A 756 -29.50 27.47 10.16
N SER A 757 -30.26 26.43 9.85
CA SER A 757 -31.04 25.69 10.84
C SER A 757 -30.15 24.74 11.66
N ARG A 758 -30.70 24.20 12.75
CA ARG A 758 -30.02 23.22 13.60
C ARG A 758 -29.49 21.99 12.84
N ASN A 759 -30.29 21.44 11.92
CA ASN A 759 -29.90 20.31 11.07
C ASN A 759 -29.09 20.71 9.81
N GLY A 760 -28.66 21.97 9.72
CA GLY A 760 -27.72 22.42 8.69
C GLY A 760 -28.33 22.89 7.38
N LEU A 761 -29.67 22.95 7.24
CA LEU A 761 -30.27 23.62 6.08
C LEU A 761 -29.86 25.09 6.07
N ALA A 762 -29.60 25.65 4.90
CA ALA A 762 -29.20 27.05 4.76
C ALA A 762 -30.12 27.82 3.81
N LYS A 763 -30.28 29.11 4.08
CA LYS A 763 -30.87 30.09 3.17
C LYS A 763 -30.06 31.38 3.21
N LYS A 764 -30.00 32.07 2.07
CA LYS A 764 -29.24 33.30 1.88
C LYS A 764 -30.14 34.53 1.98
N VAL A 765 -29.72 35.54 2.73
CA VAL A 765 -30.29 36.89 2.77
C VAL A 765 -29.34 37.82 2.05
N THR A 766 -29.81 38.58 1.06
CA THR A 766 -29.00 39.61 0.41
C THR A 766 -28.95 40.85 1.30
N VAL A 767 -27.78 41.42 1.53
CA VAL A 767 -27.60 42.63 2.34
C VAL A 767 -26.95 43.69 1.49
N THR A 768 -27.62 44.84 1.36
CA THR A 768 -27.08 46.04 0.74
C THR A 768 -26.92 47.09 1.83
N VAL A 769 -25.69 47.54 2.04
CA VAL A 769 -25.40 48.65 2.94
C VAL A 769 -25.26 49.90 2.09
N LYS A 770 -26.07 50.90 2.42
CA LYS A 770 -26.09 52.21 1.75
C LYS A 770 -25.32 53.24 2.54
#